data_AF-A0A2E0R046-F1
#
_entry.id   AF-A0A2E0R046-F1
#
_cell.length_a   1.000
_cell.length_b   1.000
_cell.length_c   1.000
_cell.angle_alpha   90.00
_cell.angle_beta   90.00
_cell.angle_gamma   90.00
#
_symmetry.space_group_name_H-M   'P 1'
#
loop_
_entity.id
_entity.type
_entity.pdbx_description
1 polymer ?
#
loop_
_entity_poly.entity_id
_entity_poly.type
_entity_poly.pdbx_seq_one_letter_code
_entity_poly.pdbx_strand_id
1 'polypeptide(L)'
;MKATFSSGKATRNKGYATIAVVCAIAMVLLAMSAFTMRGNMNSFGSQARAQVKQDYSQKEDAILNSLLHIVPNKAIGAMQRNSASSASDYTWDTIFEEALDLANAEQAASVELLQSLDLASAISANTGDSDFSSASDFVEAPVHTAEGDSNLVNGGNWWEYYMLQDGTIGPNIPAALRTPNYNLYLLDKKYPIISTQKQYVDWYQKGLYLNPYYYPDFNLIQYPDVKFGYKRPGELFVAKRNWWVFSLIFGKHNEDKTGIPPVRKDYVLSIYEIPSQLPLTASSLMKVGQFADGTDWSNISLDGGIYADVLQTDGTVNVSQGSISARKSVNLNGTTTVAGTTVTSGFDDIGEREERALSSDSGTDFYDASVTGNVGKVAFIPLNPGNDFLKRSSDGSSSERISPTGWKDYTRGANRAVMRIEILEMSDIDTQIPTKIRLYYRDNSNSLRNVTYTRGSNWPSEVESGGASFPFQTDVLDNLRNAFVVYLDRLPTFLEGLPYPGNIERNNSIYIAPDESDPTVQAPSIPSVDSDAAITLREGKDMSRYTSGFSVVTNLRLYIGDSLNNVAITPPVNSGIPSGSEFFPPISLFAPEKRFGETLSVEKSVDLRGQISTLKNSTGDTFNPLDLKGADDSRVESHKLNAELISLRSPAELPPIYMMNWMVTIEEIQ
;
A
#
# COMPACT_ATOMS: atom_id res chain seq x y z
N MET A 1 -25.38 -44.71 -117.46
CA MET A 1 -25.55 -44.55 -116.01
C MET A 1 -24.22 -44.86 -115.33
N LYS A 2 -23.42 -43.86 -114.97
CA LYS A 2 -22.39 -43.90 -113.92
C LYS A 2 -21.86 -42.48 -113.72
N ALA A 3 -22.13 -41.93 -112.55
CA ALA A 3 -21.73 -40.59 -112.13
C ALA A 3 -20.26 -40.61 -111.69
N THR A 4 -19.50 -39.62 -112.14
CA THR A 4 -18.15 -39.31 -111.66
C THR A 4 -18.29 -38.10 -110.74
N PHE A 5 -18.11 -38.29 -109.43
CA PHE A 5 -17.99 -37.18 -108.48
C PHE A 5 -16.53 -36.99 -108.07
N SER A 6 -16.09 -35.75 -108.26
CA SER A 6 -14.80 -35.16 -107.95
C SER A 6 -14.49 -35.18 -106.45
N SER A 7 -13.26 -35.53 -106.10
CA SER A 7 -12.67 -35.42 -104.76
C SER A 7 -11.95 -34.06 -104.64
N GLY A 8 -12.52 -33.15 -103.87
CA GLY A 8 -11.86 -31.90 -103.44
C GLY A 8 -11.11 -32.09 -102.13
N LYS A 9 -9.81 -31.77 -102.13
CA LYS A 9 -8.95 -31.66 -100.94
C LYS A 9 -9.30 -30.40 -100.14
N ALA A 10 -9.47 -30.56 -98.81
CA ALA A 10 -9.27 -29.49 -97.84
C ALA A 10 -8.66 -30.08 -96.55
N THR A 11 -7.33 -30.08 -96.46
CA THR A 11 -6.59 -30.45 -95.25
C THR A 11 -6.53 -29.26 -94.29
N ARG A 12 -7.06 -29.49 -93.09
CA ARG A 12 -7.23 -28.58 -91.95
C ARG A 12 -5.90 -28.02 -91.39
N ASN A 13 -5.80 -26.70 -91.28
CA ASN A 13 -4.89 -25.99 -90.38
C ASN A 13 -5.39 -26.11 -88.92
N LYS A 14 -5.00 -27.17 -88.20
CA LYS A 14 -5.43 -27.43 -86.80
C LYS A 14 -4.32 -27.45 -85.75
N GLY A 15 -3.08 -27.13 -86.11
CA GLY A 15 -1.92 -27.16 -85.19
C GLY A 15 -1.56 -25.81 -84.54
N TYR A 16 -1.64 -24.71 -85.30
CA TYR A 16 -1.16 -23.39 -84.84
C TYR A 16 -2.08 -22.71 -83.82
N ALA A 17 -3.40 -22.85 -83.96
CA ALA A 17 -4.37 -22.28 -83.01
C ALA A 17 -4.23 -22.94 -81.61
N THR A 18 -3.90 -24.23 -81.56
CA THR A 18 -3.76 -24.99 -80.32
C THR A 18 -2.50 -24.59 -79.56
N ILE A 19 -1.38 -24.32 -80.26
CA ILE A 19 -0.13 -23.83 -79.64
C ILE A 19 -0.31 -22.42 -79.08
N ALA A 20 -0.97 -21.52 -79.82
CA ALA A 20 -1.24 -20.17 -79.35
C ALA A 20 -2.16 -20.14 -78.12
N VAL A 21 -3.17 -21.01 -78.08
CA VAL A 21 -4.07 -21.15 -76.92
C VAL A 21 -3.33 -21.72 -75.71
N VAL A 22 -2.45 -22.72 -75.89
CA VAL A 22 -1.64 -23.28 -74.79
C VAL A 22 -0.66 -22.24 -74.24
N CYS A 23 0.02 -21.46 -75.08
CA CYS A 23 0.89 -20.37 -74.63
C CYS A 23 0.12 -19.25 -73.91
N ALA A 24 -1.07 -18.89 -74.39
CA ALA A 24 -1.91 -17.88 -73.73
C ALA A 24 -2.38 -18.36 -72.34
N ILE A 25 -2.82 -19.62 -72.22
CA ILE A 25 -3.21 -20.22 -70.93
C ILE A 25 -2.00 -20.30 -69.98
N ALA A 26 -0.82 -20.69 -70.48
CA ALA A 26 0.40 -20.75 -69.68
C ALA A 26 0.83 -19.36 -69.16
N MET A 27 0.73 -18.31 -69.97
CA MET A 27 1.03 -16.93 -69.54
C MET A 27 0.02 -16.42 -68.51
N VAL A 28 -1.27 -16.74 -68.66
CA VAL A 28 -2.30 -16.38 -67.67
C VAL A 28 -2.05 -17.11 -66.35
N LEU A 29 -1.72 -18.41 -66.38
CA LEU A 29 -1.39 -19.17 -65.18
C LEU A 29 -0.14 -18.63 -64.48
N LEU A 30 0.92 -18.29 -65.23
CA LEU A 30 2.13 -17.65 -64.68
C LEU A 30 1.83 -16.30 -64.03
N ALA A 31 1.04 -15.46 -64.71
CA ALA A 31 0.62 -14.17 -64.17
C ALA A 31 -0.22 -14.33 -62.91
N MET A 32 -1.18 -15.28 -62.89
CA MET A 32 -1.98 -15.59 -61.70
C MET A 32 -1.09 -16.08 -60.55
N SER A 33 -0.14 -16.99 -60.79
CA SER A 33 0.80 -17.44 -59.76
C SER A 33 1.69 -16.32 -59.23
N ALA A 34 2.14 -15.39 -60.09
CA ALA A 34 2.91 -14.22 -59.67
C ALA A 34 2.07 -13.25 -58.82
N PHE A 35 0.80 -13.04 -59.19
CA PHE A 35 -0.14 -12.23 -58.41
C PHE A 35 -0.48 -12.89 -57.06
N THR A 36 -0.71 -14.21 -57.04
CA THR A 36 -0.94 -14.96 -55.80
C THR A 36 0.30 -14.95 -54.91
N MET A 37 1.50 -15.13 -55.48
CA MET A 37 2.74 -15.08 -54.72
C MET A 37 3.00 -13.69 -54.14
N ARG A 38 2.74 -12.62 -54.90
CA ARG A 38 2.81 -11.23 -54.40
C ARG A 38 1.76 -10.97 -53.32
N GLY A 39 0.54 -11.47 -53.48
CA GLY A 39 -0.52 -11.40 -52.48
C GLY A 39 -0.12 -12.11 -51.19
N ASN A 40 0.43 -13.32 -51.30
CA ASN A 40 0.94 -14.09 -50.17
C ASN A 40 2.11 -13.38 -49.48
N MET A 41 3.09 -12.83 -50.22
CA MET A 41 4.20 -12.08 -49.64
C MET A 41 3.73 -10.84 -48.85
N ASN A 42 2.73 -10.11 -49.38
CA ASN A 42 2.14 -8.97 -48.66
C ASN A 42 1.37 -9.42 -47.41
N SER A 43 0.64 -10.54 -47.50
CA SER A 43 -0.08 -11.12 -46.36
C SER A 43 0.88 -11.60 -45.26
N PHE A 44 1.96 -12.30 -45.63
CA PHE A 44 3.03 -12.70 -44.72
C PHE A 44 3.70 -11.49 -44.06
N GLY A 45 3.99 -10.43 -44.82
CA GLY A 45 4.54 -9.19 -44.25
C GLY A 45 3.60 -8.51 -43.24
N SER A 46 2.29 -8.53 -43.49
CA SER A 46 1.30 -8.00 -42.55
C SER A 46 1.16 -8.87 -41.30
N GLN A 47 1.18 -10.19 -41.45
CA GLN A 47 1.12 -11.14 -40.33
C GLN A 47 2.37 -11.04 -39.45
N ALA A 48 3.57 -10.98 -40.05
CA ALA A 48 4.82 -10.81 -39.33
C ALA A 48 4.85 -9.49 -38.53
N ARG A 49 4.35 -8.39 -39.12
CA ARG A 49 4.24 -7.11 -38.40
C ARG A 49 3.24 -7.16 -37.24
N ALA A 50 2.11 -7.83 -37.42
CA ALA A 50 1.13 -8.01 -36.36
C ALA A 50 1.68 -8.88 -35.22
N GLN A 51 2.41 -9.95 -35.56
CA GLN A 51 3.08 -10.82 -34.61
C GLN A 51 4.15 -10.07 -33.81
N VAL A 52 5.04 -9.32 -34.46
CA VAL A 52 6.06 -8.52 -33.76
C VAL A 52 5.44 -7.49 -32.81
N LYS A 53 4.32 -6.86 -33.19
CA LYS A 53 3.58 -5.96 -32.30
C LYS A 53 2.99 -6.68 -31.09
N GLN A 54 2.46 -7.88 -31.29
CA GLN A 54 1.94 -8.71 -30.23
C GLN A 54 3.06 -9.14 -29.26
N ASP A 55 4.22 -9.54 -29.79
CA ASP A 55 5.38 -9.92 -28.99
C ASP A 55 5.90 -8.73 -28.16
N TYR A 56 5.96 -7.53 -28.76
CA TYR A 56 6.30 -6.30 -28.01
C TYR A 56 5.31 -6.01 -26.89
N SER A 57 4.01 -6.17 -27.14
CA SER A 57 2.98 -6.00 -26.10
C SER A 57 3.12 -7.02 -24.97
N GLN A 58 3.44 -8.28 -25.29
CA GLN A 58 3.65 -9.33 -24.27
C GLN A 58 4.91 -9.07 -23.44
N LYS A 59 6.00 -8.61 -24.07
CA LYS A 59 7.22 -8.20 -23.38
C LYS A 59 7.00 -6.99 -22.49
N GLU A 60 6.30 -5.99 -23.01
CA GLU A 60 5.89 -4.80 -22.26
C GLU A 60 5.16 -5.23 -20.98
N ASP A 61 4.12 -6.06 -21.09
CA ASP A 61 3.36 -6.52 -19.93
C ASP A 61 4.22 -7.33 -18.95
N ALA A 62 5.14 -8.19 -19.41
CA ALA A 62 6.03 -8.97 -18.55
C ALA A 62 7.03 -8.09 -17.77
N ILE A 63 7.63 -7.10 -18.42
CA ILE A 63 8.54 -6.13 -17.79
C ILE A 63 7.79 -5.30 -16.75
N LEU A 64 6.63 -4.76 -17.13
CA LEU A 64 5.80 -3.95 -16.23
C LEU A 64 5.35 -4.76 -14.99
N ASN A 65 4.95 -6.02 -15.17
CA ASN A 65 4.60 -6.90 -14.05
C ASN A 65 5.80 -7.20 -13.15
N SER A 66 6.99 -7.39 -13.71
CA SER A 66 8.22 -7.60 -12.93
C SER A 66 8.58 -6.36 -12.10
N LEU A 67 8.46 -5.16 -12.67
CA LEU A 67 8.71 -3.90 -11.96
C LEU A 67 7.79 -3.69 -10.76
N LEU A 68 6.52 -4.10 -10.85
CA LEU A 68 5.57 -4.02 -9.72
C LEU A 68 6.03 -4.76 -8.47
N HIS A 69 6.86 -5.79 -8.62
CA HIS A 69 7.40 -6.58 -7.50
C HIS A 69 8.83 -6.18 -7.12
N ILE A 70 9.68 -5.83 -8.08
CA ILE A 70 11.09 -5.48 -7.80
C ILE A 70 11.20 -4.12 -7.12
N VAL A 71 10.54 -3.08 -7.66
CA VAL A 71 10.68 -1.71 -7.18
C VAL A 71 10.34 -1.55 -5.70
N PRO A 72 9.19 -2.04 -5.17
CA PRO A 72 8.91 -1.93 -3.75
C PRO A 72 9.94 -2.68 -2.89
N ASN A 73 10.44 -3.84 -3.32
CA ASN A 73 11.48 -4.57 -2.58
C ASN A 73 12.80 -3.79 -2.51
N LYS A 74 13.21 -3.15 -3.61
CA LYS A 74 14.41 -2.31 -3.63
C LYS A 74 14.24 -1.03 -2.82
N ALA A 75 13.04 -0.42 -2.84
CA ALA A 75 12.70 0.72 -1.99
C ALA A 75 12.78 0.35 -0.49
N ILE A 76 12.25 -0.80 -0.09
CA ILE A 76 12.39 -1.34 1.28
C ILE A 76 13.86 -1.56 1.62
N GLY A 77 14.61 -2.22 0.72
CA GLY A 77 16.03 -2.49 0.90
C GLY A 77 16.86 -1.23 1.10
N ALA A 78 16.60 -0.17 0.32
CA ALA A 78 17.26 1.13 0.46
C ALA A 78 17.02 1.82 1.84
N MET A 79 15.95 1.44 2.55
CA MET A 79 15.63 1.92 3.90
C MET A 79 16.25 1.06 5.01
N GLN A 80 16.82 -0.10 4.67
CA GLN A 80 17.42 -1.00 5.64
C GLN A 80 18.88 -0.63 5.93
N ARG A 81 19.33 -1.03 7.13
CA ARG A 81 20.72 -0.89 7.56
C ARG A 81 21.65 -1.64 6.60
N ASN A 82 22.81 -1.05 6.32
CA ASN A 82 23.86 -1.52 5.41
C ASN A 82 23.55 -1.40 3.91
N SER A 83 22.39 -0.91 3.50
CA SER A 83 22.09 -0.69 2.08
C SER A 83 23.07 0.26 1.40
N ALA A 84 23.64 1.22 2.13
CA ALA A 84 24.66 2.12 1.59
C ALA A 84 25.97 1.39 1.20
N SER A 85 26.25 0.23 1.81
CA SER A 85 27.45 -0.57 1.49
C SER A 85 27.30 -1.41 0.22
N SER A 86 26.06 -1.72 -0.17
CA SER A 86 25.70 -2.46 -1.38
C SER A 86 24.83 -1.60 -2.30
N ALA A 87 25.20 -0.32 -2.43
CA ALA A 87 24.36 0.68 -3.09
C ALA A 87 24.08 0.36 -4.58
N SER A 88 25.01 -0.30 -5.28
CA SER A 88 24.82 -0.75 -6.66
C SER A 88 23.53 -1.54 -6.85
N ASP A 89 23.18 -2.39 -5.87
CA ASP A 89 22.13 -3.39 -5.98
C ASP A 89 20.72 -2.78 -5.95
N TYR A 90 20.61 -1.50 -5.62
CA TYR A 90 19.35 -0.77 -5.48
C TYR A 90 19.13 0.30 -6.57
N THR A 91 20.07 0.43 -7.51
CA THR A 91 19.99 1.44 -8.57
C THR A 91 18.87 1.15 -9.56
N TRP A 92 18.38 2.18 -10.26
CA TRP A 92 17.44 2.00 -11.36
C TRP A 92 17.99 1.11 -12.48
N ASP A 93 19.29 1.20 -12.80
CA ASP A 93 19.93 0.31 -13.77
C ASP A 93 19.74 -1.16 -13.38
N THR A 94 20.12 -1.53 -12.15
CA THR A 94 19.94 -2.91 -11.64
C THR A 94 18.48 -3.33 -11.56
N ILE A 95 17.56 -2.42 -11.21
CA ILE A 95 16.12 -2.70 -11.19
C ILE A 95 15.61 -3.09 -12.58
N PHE A 96 15.99 -2.33 -13.61
CA PHE A 96 15.55 -2.62 -14.97
C PHE A 96 16.24 -3.84 -15.56
N GLU A 97 17.51 -4.09 -15.24
CA GLU A 97 18.22 -5.32 -15.59
C GLU A 97 17.54 -6.57 -14.98
N GLU A 98 17.25 -6.56 -13.68
CA GLU A 98 16.54 -7.67 -13.02
C GLU A 98 15.12 -7.88 -13.59
N ALA A 99 14.42 -6.80 -13.94
CA ALA A 99 13.10 -6.89 -14.58
C ALA A 99 13.17 -7.48 -15.99
N LEU A 100 14.21 -7.14 -16.76
CA LEU A 100 14.47 -7.70 -18.08
C LEU A 100 14.82 -9.19 -18.00
N ASP A 101 15.66 -9.59 -17.05
CA ASP A 101 16.04 -10.99 -16.86
C ASP A 101 14.82 -11.86 -16.51
N LEU A 102 13.93 -11.39 -15.62
CA LEU A 102 12.69 -12.09 -15.30
C LEU A 102 11.74 -12.17 -16.50
N ALA A 103 11.55 -11.06 -17.23
CA ALA A 103 10.70 -11.05 -18.42
C ALA A 103 11.24 -11.95 -19.55
N ASN A 104 12.56 -12.02 -19.73
CA ASN A 104 13.20 -12.88 -20.74
C ASN A 104 13.13 -14.36 -20.35
N ALA A 105 13.27 -14.69 -19.07
CA ALA A 105 13.11 -16.06 -18.56
C ALA A 105 11.70 -16.62 -18.81
N GLU A 106 10.68 -15.77 -18.88
CA GLU A 106 9.30 -16.17 -19.19
C GLU A 106 9.05 -16.43 -20.69
N GLN A 107 9.90 -15.96 -21.60
CA GLN A 107 9.58 -15.89 -23.05
C GLN A 107 10.62 -16.50 -24.00
N ALA A 108 11.85 -16.78 -23.56
CA ALA A 108 12.89 -17.35 -24.41
C ALA A 108 12.81 -18.89 -24.51
N ALA A 109 12.87 -19.42 -25.74
CA ALA A 109 13.15 -20.84 -25.95
C ALA A 109 14.61 -21.10 -25.53
N SER A 110 14.86 -22.15 -24.74
CA SER A 110 16.22 -22.41 -24.26
C SER A 110 17.18 -22.69 -25.43
N VAL A 111 18.44 -22.29 -25.26
CA VAL A 111 19.49 -22.47 -26.27
C VAL A 111 19.65 -23.95 -26.65
N GLU A 112 19.44 -24.87 -25.70
CA GLU A 112 19.45 -26.31 -25.99
C GLU A 112 18.31 -26.74 -26.89
N LEU A 113 17.11 -26.16 -26.75
CA LEU A 113 15.95 -26.48 -27.59
C LEU A 113 16.18 -26.02 -29.03
N LEU A 114 16.71 -24.82 -29.24
CA LEU A 114 17.03 -24.28 -30.57
C LEU A 114 18.13 -25.08 -31.27
N GLN A 115 19.15 -25.51 -30.53
CA GLN A 115 20.20 -26.39 -31.04
C GLN A 115 19.67 -27.79 -31.36
N SER A 116 18.73 -28.32 -30.57
CA SER A 116 18.12 -29.64 -30.82
C SER A 116 17.22 -29.69 -32.06
N LEU A 117 16.68 -28.53 -32.46
CA LEU A 117 15.79 -28.38 -33.62
C LEU A 117 16.52 -27.95 -34.91
N ASP A 118 17.85 -27.79 -34.87
CA ASP A 118 18.68 -27.29 -35.98
C ASP A 118 18.21 -25.92 -36.53
N LEU A 119 17.64 -25.09 -35.66
CA LEU A 119 17.09 -23.77 -36.00
C LEU A 119 18.07 -22.62 -35.71
N ALA A 120 19.34 -22.93 -35.46
CA ALA A 120 20.36 -21.95 -35.06
C ALA A 120 20.61 -20.82 -36.08
N SER A 121 20.24 -21.03 -37.35
CA SER A 121 20.35 -20.04 -38.44
C SER A 121 18.99 -19.53 -38.94
N ALA A 122 17.88 -19.92 -38.30
CA ALA A 122 16.56 -19.40 -38.67
C ALA A 122 16.42 -17.96 -38.20
N ILE A 123 15.82 -17.09 -39.02
CA ILE A 123 15.42 -15.75 -38.58
C ILE A 123 14.30 -15.97 -37.55
N SER A 124 14.66 -15.86 -36.28
CA SER A 124 13.71 -15.93 -35.19
C SER A 124 12.71 -14.80 -35.34
N ALA A 125 11.44 -15.14 -35.55
CA ALA A 125 10.34 -14.19 -35.36
C ALA A 125 10.10 -13.92 -33.86
N ASN A 126 10.73 -14.69 -32.97
CA ASN A 126 10.70 -14.45 -31.54
C ASN A 126 11.70 -13.32 -31.22
N THR A 127 11.17 -12.10 -31.10
CA THR A 127 11.94 -10.94 -30.62
C THR A 127 12.46 -11.12 -29.18
N GLY A 128 12.07 -12.21 -28.49
CA GLY A 128 12.73 -12.81 -27.32
C GLY A 128 14.25 -12.91 -27.43
N ASP A 129 14.78 -13.11 -28.64
CA ASP A 129 16.20 -13.39 -28.93
C ASP A 129 17.01 -12.12 -29.26
N SER A 130 16.57 -10.96 -28.80
CA SER A 130 17.36 -9.74 -28.88
C SER A 130 18.20 -9.59 -27.61
N ASP A 131 19.50 -9.88 -27.72
CA ASP A 131 20.48 -9.59 -26.67
C ASP A 131 20.52 -8.08 -26.40
N PHE A 132 19.72 -7.62 -25.44
CA PHE A 132 19.86 -6.27 -24.89
C PHE A 132 21.11 -6.27 -24.00
N SER A 133 22.17 -5.60 -24.45
CA SER A 133 23.45 -5.53 -23.72
C SER A 133 23.38 -4.67 -22.46
N SER A 134 22.39 -3.77 -22.34
CA SER A 134 22.19 -2.90 -21.18
C SER A 134 20.75 -2.40 -21.08
N ALA A 135 20.28 -2.10 -19.86
CA ALA A 135 18.96 -1.49 -19.66
C ALA A 135 18.80 -0.13 -20.39
N SER A 136 19.89 0.63 -20.55
CA SER A 136 19.89 1.93 -21.24
C SER A 136 19.61 1.87 -22.74
N ASP A 137 19.69 0.68 -23.35
CA ASP A 137 19.35 0.49 -24.78
C ASP A 137 17.83 0.48 -25.00
N PHE A 138 17.06 0.27 -23.94
CA PHE A 138 15.62 0.04 -23.98
C PHE A 138 14.82 1.01 -23.09
N VAL A 139 15.43 1.51 -22.02
CA VAL A 139 14.82 2.44 -21.06
C VAL A 139 15.55 3.79 -21.08
N GLU A 140 14.79 4.87 -21.11
CA GLU A 140 15.33 6.22 -20.92
C GLU A 140 14.38 7.10 -20.11
N ALA A 141 14.92 8.15 -19.48
CA ALA A 141 14.10 9.20 -18.89
C ALA A 141 13.42 10.02 -20.00
N PRO A 142 12.10 10.26 -19.94
CA PRO A 142 11.37 10.93 -21.00
C PRO A 142 11.89 12.34 -21.32
N VAL A 143 12.38 13.03 -20.28
CA VAL A 143 12.98 14.37 -20.38
C VAL A 143 14.41 14.32 -19.86
N HIS A 144 15.37 14.54 -20.75
CA HIS A 144 16.78 14.60 -20.37
C HIS A 144 17.07 15.80 -19.46
N THR A 145 17.82 15.55 -18.40
CA THR A 145 18.27 16.57 -17.46
C THR A 145 19.78 16.41 -17.28
N ALA A 146 20.48 17.51 -17.00
CA ALA A 146 21.94 17.52 -16.95
C ALA A 146 22.54 16.92 -15.66
N GLU A 147 21.70 16.52 -14.70
CA GLU A 147 22.09 16.24 -13.32
C GLU A 147 21.69 14.82 -12.89
N GLY A 148 22.65 14.01 -12.45
CA GLY A 148 22.46 12.63 -11.99
C GLY A 148 23.30 11.61 -12.79
N ASP A 149 23.90 10.64 -12.10
CA ASP A 149 24.48 9.46 -12.76
C ASP A 149 23.33 8.46 -13.04
N SER A 150 23.22 8.00 -14.29
CA SER A 150 22.09 7.26 -14.89
C SER A 150 20.81 8.10 -15.09
N ASN A 151 20.41 8.27 -16.36
CA ASN A 151 19.23 9.03 -16.80
C ASN A 151 18.08 8.09 -17.17
N LEU A 152 17.85 7.00 -16.44
CA LEU A 152 16.80 6.04 -16.79
C LEU A 152 15.41 6.51 -16.37
N VAL A 153 15.32 7.33 -15.31
CA VAL A 153 14.04 7.83 -14.79
C VAL A 153 14.10 9.32 -14.46
N ASN A 154 12.96 9.99 -14.57
CA ASN A 154 12.72 11.29 -13.95
C ASN A 154 11.97 11.09 -12.62
N GLY A 155 12.43 11.76 -11.56
CA GLY A 155 11.82 11.62 -10.23
C GLY A 155 10.55 12.46 -10.06
N GLY A 156 9.59 12.00 -9.26
CA GLY A 156 8.36 12.73 -8.96
C GLY A 156 8.54 13.90 -7.98
N ASN A 157 9.53 14.75 -8.21
CA ASN A 157 9.92 15.80 -7.29
C ASN A 157 10.01 17.18 -7.93
N TRP A 158 9.88 18.20 -7.10
CA TRP A 158 9.82 19.60 -7.52
C TRP A 158 11.11 20.16 -8.16
N TRP A 159 12.26 19.48 -8.02
CA TRP A 159 13.50 19.87 -8.68
C TRP A 159 13.52 19.46 -10.15
N GLU A 160 12.64 18.56 -10.60
CA GLU A 160 12.48 18.18 -12.01
C GLU A 160 11.65 19.20 -12.81
N TYR A 161 11.99 20.49 -12.67
CA TYR A 161 11.20 21.57 -13.27
C TYR A 161 11.13 21.49 -14.79
N TYR A 162 12.16 20.94 -15.46
CA TYR A 162 12.13 20.71 -16.91
C TYR A 162 11.03 19.73 -17.32
N MET A 163 10.86 18.63 -16.58
CA MET A 163 9.78 17.67 -16.82
C MET A 163 8.42 18.26 -16.45
N LEU A 164 8.33 18.97 -15.32
CA LEU A 164 7.08 19.57 -14.85
C LEU A 164 6.55 20.66 -15.78
N GLN A 165 7.43 21.35 -16.50
CA GLN A 165 7.09 22.38 -17.48
C GLN A 165 7.02 21.86 -18.92
N ASP A 166 7.36 20.59 -19.16
CA ASP A 166 7.28 19.99 -20.49
C ASP A 166 5.83 19.98 -20.98
N GLY A 167 5.62 20.37 -22.25
CA GLY A 167 4.29 20.53 -22.82
C GLY A 167 3.54 19.22 -23.09
N THR A 168 4.26 18.09 -23.13
CA THR A 168 3.70 16.76 -23.43
C THR A 168 3.58 15.92 -22.16
N ILE A 169 4.62 15.89 -21.33
CA ILE A 169 4.65 15.06 -20.11
C ILE A 169 4.00 15.78 -18.92
N GLY A 170 4.30 17.07 -18.73
CA GLY A 170 3.83 17.88 -17.58
C GLY A 170 2.31 17.84 -17.34
N PRO A 171 1.46 17.94 -18.38
CA PRO A 171 0.00 17.87 -18.23
C PRO A 171 -0.54 16.51 -17.78
N ASN A 172 0.24 15.43 -17.85
CA ASN A 172 -0.25 14.08 -17.56
C ASN A 172 0.36 13.46 -16.29
N ILE A 173 1.37 14.09 -15.69
CA ILE A 173 2.02 13.60 -14.46
C ILE A 173 1.34 14.07 -13.16
N PRO A 174 1.51 13.35 -12.03
CA PRO A 174 0.87 13.67 -10.75
C PRO A 174 1.50 14.87 -10.02
N ALA A 175 0.96 15.25 -8.86
CA ALA A 175 1.56 16.26 -7.98
C ALA A 175 3.00 15.89 -7.59
N ALA A 176 3.93 16.83 -7.77
CA ALA A 176 5.32 16.68 -7.36
C ALA A 176 5.48 16.75 -5.83
N LEU A 177 6.51 16.06 -5.32
CA LEU A 177 6.92 16.14 -3.93
C LEU A 177 8.13 17.07 -3.75
N ARG A 178 8.11 17.85 -2.68
CA ARG A 178 9.26 18.59 -2.15
C ARG A 178 10.27 17.63 -1.56
N THR A 179 11.53 17.79 -1.94
CA THR A 179 12.66 17.26 -1.16
C THR A 179 13.29 18.39 -0.35
N PRO A 180 13.71 18.15 0.90
CA PRO A 180 14.24 19.21 1.78
C PRO A 180 15.61 19.71 1.34
N ASN A 181 16.37 18.91 0.59
CA ASN A 181 17.70 19.24 0.11
C ASN A 181 17.97 18.64 -1.28
N TYR A 182 18.98 19.18 -1.95
CA TYR A 182 19.39 18.78 -3.28
C TYR A 182 20.00 17.37 -3.33
N ASN A 183 20.65 16.92 -2.25
CA ASN A 183 21.20 15.56 -2.18
C ASN A 183 20.11 14.48 -2.25
N LEU A 184 18.98 14.68 -1.57
CA LEU A 184 17.86 13.74 -1.63
C LEU A 184 17.25 13.68 -3.03
N TYR A 185 17.25 14.79 -3.77
CA TYR A 185 16.84 14.81 -5.18
C TYR A 185 17.75 13.92 -6.04
N LEU A 186 19.07 14.07 -5.92
CA LEU A 186 20.02 13.23 -6.68
C LEU A 186 19.92 11.74 -6.29
N LEU A 187 19.68 11.44 -5.01
CA LEU A 187 19.43 10.08 -4.56
C LEU A 187 18.15 9.49 -5.17
N ASP A 188 17.08 10.28 -5.26
CA ASP A 188 15.80 9.85 -5.83
C ASP A 188 15.83 9.58 -7.33
N LYS A 189 16.77 10.21 -8.04
CA LYS A 189 17.06 9.91 -9.45
C LYS A 189 17.80 8.59 -9.64
N LYS A 190 18.61 8.20 -8.66
CA LYS A 190 19.43 6.99 -8.74
C LYS A 190 18.76 5.75 -8.13
N TYR A 191 17.90 5.96 -7.14
CA TYR A 191 17.25 4.90 -6.35
C TYR A 191 15.75 5.20 -6.19
N PRO A 192 14.88 4.19 -6.00
CA PRO A 192 13.48 4.40 -5.64
C PRO A 192 13.36 4.83 -4.16
N ILE A 193 13.52 6.12 -3.88
CA ILE A 193 13.52 6.63 -2.50
C ILE A 193 12.09 6.88 -1.97
N ILE A 194 11.73 6.19 -0.90
CA ILE A 194 10.58 6.53 -0.04
C ILE A 194 11.10 7.14 1.25
N SER A 195 10.50 8.25 1.69
CA SER A 195 10.94 8.99 2.88
C SER A 195 9.82 9.85 3.46
N THR A 196 9.77 9.96 4.79
CA THR A 196 8.87 10.89 5.50
C THR A 196 9.27 12.35 5.31
N GLN A 197 10.47 12.61 4.80
CA GLN A 197 10.93 13.97 4.49
C GLN A 197 10.38 14.51 3.17
N LYS A 198 9.78 13.66 2.33
CA LYS A 198 9.12 14.08 1.08
C LYS A 198 7.70 14.52 1.39
N GLN A 199 7.36 15.75 0.99
CA GLN A 199 6.08 16.40 1.30
C GLN A 199 5.49 17.06 0.06
N TYR A 200 4.18 17.25 -0.03
CA TYR A 200 3.56 18.01 -1.11
C TYR A 200 3.99 19.49 -1.10
N VAL A 201 4.02 20.12 -2.28
CA VAL A 201 4.41 21.52 -2.47
C VAL A 201 3.21 22.45 -2.68
N ASP A 202 3.27 23.64 -2.08
CA ASP A 202 2.19 24.62 -2.14
C ASP A 202 1.93 25.24 -3.51
N TRP A 203 2.93 25.29 -4.38
CA TRP A 203 2.80 25.94 -5.69
C TRP A 203 2.43 24.97 -6.83
N TYR A 204 2.45 23.65 -6.59
CA TYR A 204 2.09 22.62 -7.58
C TYR A 204 1.05 21.66 -7.00
N GLN A 205 -0.22 22.09 -7.01
CA GLN A 205 -1.34 21.41 -6.34
C GLN A 205 -2.15 20.48 -7.26
N LYS A 206 -1.62 20.14 -8.43
CA LYS A 206 -2.35 19.38 -9.45
C LYS A 206 -2.75 17.99 -8.93
N GLY A 207 -4.05 17.70 -8.91
CA GLY A 207 -4.59 16.42 -8.42
C GLY A 207 -4.65 16.30 -6.88
N LEU A 208 -4.33 17.38 -6.15
CA LEU A 208 -4.54 17.48 -4.71
C LEU A 208 -5.89 18.16 -4.44
N TYR A 209 -6.67 17.61 -3.51
CA TYR A 209 -7.99 18.13 -3.16
C TYR A 209 -7.98 18.97 -1.89
N LEU A 210 -6.91 18.90 -1.10
CA LEU A 210 -6.69 19.76 0.06
C LEU A 210 -5.44 20.63 -0.14
N ASN A 211 -5.40 21.76 0.56
CA ASN A 211 -4.26 22.66 0.52
C ASN A 211 -3.04 22.02 1.20
N PRO A 212 -1.92 21.78 0.48
CA PRO A 212 -0.72 21.14 1.02
C PRO A 212 -0.03 21.94 2.12
N TYR A 213 -0.31 23.24 2.29
CA TYR A 213 0.19 24.02 3.42
C TYR A 213 -0.28 23.46 4.77
N TYR A 214 -1.53 22.97 4.81
CA TYR A 214 -2.14 22.38 6.01
C TYR A 214 -1.93 20.86 6.07
N TYR A 215 -1.86 20.20 4.92
CA TYR A 215 -1.74 18.75 4.79
C TYR A 215 -0.57 18.37 3.84
N PRO A 216 0.68 18.60 4.27
CA PRO A 216 1.87 18.40 3.42
C PRO A 216 2.30 16.93 3.33
N ASP A 217 2.08 16.13 4.38
CA ASP A 217 2.55 14.74 4.43
C ASP A 217 1.61 13.78 3.70
N PHE A 218 0.30 13.94 3.88
CA PHE A 218 -0.76 13.18 3.22
C PHE A 218 -1.82 14.14 2.74
N ASN A 219 -2.40 13.87 1.58
CA ASN A 219 -3.46 14.71 1.01
C ASN A 219 -4.62 13.83 0.55
N LEU A 220 -5.72 14.46 0.15
CA LEU A 220 -6.78 13.78 -0.58
C LEU A 220 -6.40 13.77 -2.06
N ILE A 221 -6.30 12.57 -2.62
CA ILE A 221 -6.04 12.35 -4.04
C ILE A 221 -7.06 11.35 -4.57
N GLN A 222 -7.24 11.30 -5.88
CA GLN A 222 -8.12 10.31 -6.51
C GLN A 222 -7.49 8.93 -6.47
N TYR A 223 -8.30 7.94 -6.10
CA TYR A 223 -7.94 6.54 -6.22
C TYR A 223 -7.76 6.20 -7.71
N PRO A 224 -6.64 5.56 -8.09
CA PRO A 224 -6.35 5.27 -9.49
C PRO A 224 -7.37 4.29 -10.07
N ASP A 225 -7.47 4.28 -11.40
CA ASP A 225 -8.37 3.37 -12.11
C ASP A 225 -7.78 1.95 -12.12
N VAL A 226 -8.05 1.23 -11.03
CA VAL A 226 -7.55 -0.11 -10.80
C VAL A 226 -8.68 -1.01 -10.33
N LYS A 227 -8.64 -2.28 -10.73
CA LYS A 227 -9.69 -3.25 -10.39
C LYS A 227 -9.64 -3.75 -8.94
N PHE A 228 -8.74 -3.21 -8.14
CA PHE A 228 -8.59 -3.57 -6.75
C PHE A 228 -9.56 -2.76 -5.89
N GLY A 229 -10.48 -3.44 -5.21
CA GLY A 229 -11.52 -2.87 -4.37
C GLY A 229 -11.02 -2.37 -3.01
N TYR A 230 -10.03 -1.48 -3.00
CA TYR A 230 -9.71 -0.71 -1.79
C TYR A 230 -10.65 0.48 -1.65
N LYS A 231 -10.86 1.20 -2.75
CA LYS A 231 -11.79 2.32 -2.94
C LYS A 231 -12.29 2.29 -4.39
N ARG A 232 -13.34 3.05 -4.71
CA ARG A 232 -13.81 3.15 -6.11
C ARG A 232 -12.84 4.03 -6.93
N PRO A 233 -12.48 3.66 -8.17
CA PRO A 233 -11.78 4.54 -9.10
C PRO A 233 -12.37 5.96 -9.12
N GLY A 234 -11.50 6.97 -8.99
CA GLY A 234 -11.89 8.38 -8.93
C GLY A 234 -12.42 8.86 -7.57
N GLU A 235 -12.73 7.96 -6.62
CA GLU A 235 -13.08 8.33 -5.24
C GLU A 235 -11.84 8.92 -4.54
N LEU A 236 -12.06 9.90 -3.66
CA LEU A 236 -10.97 10.48 -2.88
C LEU A 236 -10.57 9.56 -1.73
N PHE A 237 -9.27 9.46 -1.52
CA PHE A 237 -8.70 8.74 -0.40
C PHE A 237 -7.46 9.46 0.14
N VAL A 238 -7.14 9.21 1.39
CA VAL A 238 -5.97 9.79 2.06
C VAL A 238 -4.74 9.02 1.62
N ALA A 239 -3.82 9.67 0.94
CA ALA A 239 -2.57 9.04 0.53
C ALA A 239 -1.47 10.07 0.22
N LYS A 240 -0.25 9.56 0.11
CA LYS A 240 0.90 10.26 -0.48
C LYS A 240 1.43 9.45 -1.65
N ARG A 241 1.50 10.06 -2.83
CA ARG A 241 1.92 9.41 -4.07
C ARG A 241 3.40 9.73 -4.35
N ASN A 242 4.29 8.75 -4.19
CA ASN A 242 5.64 8.82 -4.74
C ASN A 242 5.59 8.24 -6.14
N TRP A 243 6.27 8.85 -7.10
CA TRP A 243 6.22 8.39 -8.48
C TRP A 243 7.52 8.68 -9.22
N TRP A 244 7.75 7.92 -10.30
CA TRP A 244 8.88 8.05 -11.22
C TRP A 244 8.39 7.82 -12.64
N VAL A 245 8.99 8.53 -13.60
CA VAL A 245 8.62 8.45 -15.01
C VAL A 245 9.76 7.87 -15.81
N PHE A 246 9.44 6.92 -16.69
CA PHE A 246 10.39 6.28 -17.59
C PHE A 246 9.74 6.00 -18.94
N SER A 247 10.56 5.87 -19.98
CA SER A 247 10.16 5.58 -21.34
C SER A 247 10.68 4.20 -21.75
N LEU A 248 9.83 3.35 -22.31
CA LEU A 248 10.22 2.08 -22.93
C LEU A 248 10.28 2.25 -24.44
N ILE A 249 11.38 1.81 -25.07
CA ILE A 249 11.60 1.94 -26.51
C ILE A 249 11.75 0.57 -27.15
N PHE A 250 10.70 0.12 -27.83
CA PHE A 250 10.71 -1.13 -28.57
C PHE A 250 11.17 -0.90 -30.02
N GLY A 251 11.89 -1.87 -30.57
CA GLY A 251 12.21 -1.95 -32.01
C GLY A 251 13.38 -1.09 -32.50
N LYS A 252 13.91 -0.15 -31.70
CA LYS A 252 15.02 0.74 -32.13
C LYS A 252 16.27 -0.02 -32.60
N HIS A 253 16.64 -1.10 -31.92
CA HIS A 253 17.82 -1.89 -32.30
C HIS A 253 17.59 -2.83 -33.51
N ASN A 254 16.33 -3.08 -33.87
CA ASN A 254 15.92 -4.01 -34.92
C ASN A 254 15.26 -3.30 -36.12
N GLU A 255 15.23 -1.96 -36.14
CA GLU A 255 14.60 -1.17 -37.20
C GLU A 255 15.20 -1.53 -38.56
N ASP A 256 16.54 -1.59 -38.65
CA ASP A 256 17.26 -1.94 -39.88
C ASP A 256 16.99 -3.37 -40.37
N LYS A 257 16.67 -4.30 -39.46
CA LYS A 257 16.41 -5.71 -39.77
C LYS A 257 14.94 -5.99 -40.09
N THR A 258 14.02 -5.32 -39.40
CA THR A 258 12.58 -5.60 -39.46
C THR A 258 11.80 -4.60 -40.32
N GLY A 259 12.36 -3.40 -40.55
CA GLY A 259 11.66 -2.30 -41.22
C GLY A 259 10.43 -1.80 -40.46
N ILE A 260 10.32 -2.11 -39.16
CA ILE A 260 9.24 -1.66 -38.27
C ILE A 260 9.76 -0.46 -37.47
N PRO A 261 9.07 0.69 -37.49
CA PRO A 261 9.52 1.86 -36.75
C PRO A 261 9.49 1.59 -35.24
N PRO A 262 10.42 2.18 -34.48
CA PRO A 262 10.43 2.04 -33.03
C PRO A 262 9.15 2.60 -32.41
N VAL A 263 8.72 1.98 -31.32
CA VAL A 263 7.58 2.42 -30.52
C VAL A 263 8.12 2.87 -29.17
N ARG A 264 7.91 4.15 -28.85
CA ARG A 264 8.18 4.69 -27.53
C ARG A 264 6.86 4.83 -26.77
N LYS A 265 6.84 4.38 -25.52
CA LYS A 265 5.74 4.58 -24.57
C LYS A 265 6.28 5.09 -23.26
N ASP A 266 5.59 6.06 -22.67
CA ASP A 266 6.00 6.71 -21.43
C ASP A 266 5.09 6.23 -20.29
N TYR A 267 5.66 5.92 -19.13
CA TYR A 267 4.93 5.37 -17.99
C TYR A 267 5.23 6.11 -16.70
N VAL A 268 4.23 6.22 -15.83
CA VAL A 268 4.39 6.59 -14.42
C VAL A 268 4.32 5.33 -13.56
N LEU A 269 5.41 4.99 -12.89
CA LEU A 269 5.36 4.06 -11.77
C LEU A 269 5.07 4.84 -10.50
N SER A 270 4.05 4.42 -9.75
CA SER A 270 3.62 5.07 -8.51
C SER A 270 3.62 4.11 -7.34
N ILE A 271 4.15 4.55 -6.20
CA ILE A 271 3.95 3.94 -4.89
C ILE A 271 3.11 4.91 -4.06
N TYR A 272 1.87 4.52 -3.82
CA TYR A 272 0.96 5.21 -2.91
C TYR A 272 1.26 4.74 -1.48
N GLU A 273 1.68 5.67 -0.62
CA GLU A 273 1.71 5.49 0.82
C GLU A 273 0.31 5.75 1.36
N ILE A 274 -0.35 4.68 1.79
CA ILE A 274 -1.76 4.68 2.19
C ILE A 274 -1.82 4.39 3.70
N PRO A 275 -2.15 5.36 4.56
CA PRO A 275 -2.47 5.04 5.95
C PRO A 275 -3.67 4.09 6.00
N SER A 276 -3.71 3.22 7.00
CA SER A 276 -4.91 2.44 7.30
C SER A 276 -6.08 3.41 7.48
N GLN A 277 -7.05 3.30 6.58
CA GLN A 277 -8.17 4.23 6.51
C GLN A 277 -9.51 3.56 6.28
N LEU A 278 -9.54 2.23 6.19
CA LEU A 278 -10.76 1.45 6.08
C LEU A 278 -11.27 1.09 7.48
N PRO A 279 -12.60 0.93 7.65
CA PRO A 279 -13.24 0.49 8.90
C PRO A 279 -12.59 -0.74 9.52
N LEU A 280 -12.29 -1.74 8.68
CA LEU A 280 -11.73 -3.03 9.07
C LEU A 280 -10.57 -3.41 8.16
N THR A 281 -9.41 -3.66 8.75
CA THR A 281 -8.22 -4.11 8.03
C THR A 281 -7.49 -5.24 8.74
N ALA A 282 -6.94 -6.19 8.00
CA ALA A 282 -6.11 -7.26 8.56
C ALA A 282 -5.03 -7.75 7.60
N SER A 283 -3.88 -8.17 8.13
CA SER A 283 -2.84 -8.91 7.39
C SER A 283 -2.85 -10.41 7.69
N SER A 284 -3.94 -10.90 8.27
CA SER A 284 -4.19 -12.30 8.61
C SER A 284 -5.60 -12.74 8.13
N LEU A 285 -6.06 -13.93 8.52
CA LEU A 285 -7.46 -14.31 8.34
C LEU A 285 -8.34 -13.41 9.21
N MET A 286 -9.33 -12.76 8.60
CA MET A 286 -10.35 -11.97 9.28
C MET A 286 -11.73 -12.58 9.10
N LYS A 287 -12.46 -12.76 10.21
CA LYS A 287 -13.85 -13.21 10.21
C LYS A 287 -14.78 -12.07 10.59
N VAL A 288 -15.85 -11.90 9.81
CA VAL A 288 -16.83 -10.81 9.97
C VAL A 288 -18.26 -11.33 9.83
N GLY A 289 -19.23 -10.62 10.41
CA GLY A 289 -20.67 -10.91 10.32
C GLY A 289 -21.26 -11.70 11.49
N GLN A 290 -20.41 -12.35 12.30
CA GLN A 290 -20.79 -12.98 13.56
C GLN A 290 -19.89 -12.54 14.71
N PHE A 291 -20.48 -12.46 15.90
CA PHE A 291 -19.75 -12.38 17.16
C PHE A 291 -19.15 -13.75 17.49
N ALA A 292 -18.20 -13.76 18.41
CA ALA A 292 -17.47 -14.98 18.73
C ALA A 292 -18.31 -16.04 19.50
N ASP A 293 -19.52 -15.66 19.94
CA ASP A 293 -20.55 -16.57 20.48
C ASP A 293 -21.43 -17.21 19.38
N GLY A 294 -21.22 -16.83 18.10
CA GLY A 294 -21.97 -17.31 16.95
C GLY A 294 -23.24 -16.50 16.64
N THR A 295 -23.54 -15.45 17.40
CA THR A 295 -24.66 -14.55 17.10
C THR A 295 -24.31 -13.60 15.96
N ASP A 296 -25.27 -13.34 15.06
CA ASP A 296 -25.06 -12.41 13.94
C ASP A 296 -24.90 -10.96 14.44
N TRP A 297 -24.17 -10.15 13.67
CA TRP A 297 -24.05 -8.72 13.95
C TRP A 297 -25.39 -7.99 13.82
N SER A 298 -25.86 -7.38 14.91
CA SER A 298 -27.13 -6.64 14.96
C SER A 298 -26.96 -5.13 15.14
N ASN A 299 -25.98 -4.69 15.95
CA ASN A 299 -25.77 -3.29 16.32
C ASN A 299 -24.48 -2.70 15.71
N ILE A 300 -24.09 -3.18 14.53
CA ILE A 300 -22.83 -2.84 13.88
C ILE A 300 -23.13 -2.14 12.56
N SER A 301 -22.57 -0.94 12.35
CA SER A 301 -22.59 -0.26 11.07
C SER A 301 -21.19 -0.19 10.47
N LEU A 302 -21.11 -0.42 9.15
CA LEU A 302 -19.87 -0.41 8.37
C LEU A 302 -19.99 0.61 7.25
N ASP A 303 -19.32 1.76 7.40
CA ASP A 303 -19.26 2.83 6.40
C ASP A 303 -17.88 2.88 5.73
N GLY A 304 -17.71 2.05 4.70
CA GLY A 304 -16.47 1.90 3.97
C GLY A 304 -16.12 0.46 3.64
N GLY A 305 -15.07 0.30 2.83
CA GLY A 305 -14.59 -1.01 2.42
C GLY A 305 -13.97 -1.84 3.55
N ILE A 306 -13.82 -3.14 3.30
CA ILE A 306 -13.16 -4.09 4.20
C ILE A 306 -11.97 -4.69 3.47
N TYR A 307 -10.81 -4.76 4.12
CA TYR A 307 -9.62 -5.40 3.55
C TYR A 307 -9.03 -6.47 4.48
N ALA A 308 -8.64 -7.63 3.94
CA ALA A 308 -7.87 -8.63 4.68
C ALA A 308 -6.86 -9.39 3.80
N ASP A 309 -5.93 -10.13 4.40
CA ASP A 309 -5.12 -11.09 3.66
C ASP A 309 -5.99 -12.27 3.18
N VAL A 310 -6.84 -12.77 4.08
CA VAL A 310 -7.94 -13.69 3.79
C VAL A 310 -9.18 -13.18 4.51
N LEU A 311 -10.28 -13.03 3.79
CA LEU A 311 -11.56 -12.63 4.39
C LEU A 311 -12.53 -13.81 4.42
N GLN A 312 -13.21 -13.97 5.54
CA GLN A 312 -14.33 -14.88 5.68
C GLN A 312 -15.55 -14.12 6.23
N THR A 313 -16.67 -14.16 5.51
CA THR A 313 -17.94 -13.63 6.01
C THR A 313 -18.78 -14.80 6.53
N ASP A 314 -19.13 -14.74 7.80
CA ASP A 314 -20.00 -15.68 8.49
C ASP A 314 -21.27 -14.91 8.92
N GLY A 315 -22.47 -15.41 8.63
CA GLY A 315 -23.71 -14.68 8.93
C GLY A 315 -24.03 -13.53 7.97
N THR A 316 -24.68 -12.47 8.47
CA THR A 316 -25.08 -11.31 7.65
C THR A 316 -24.07 -10.18 7.77
N VAL A 317 -23.49 -9.76 6.64
CA VAL A 317 -22.59 -8.61 6.56
C VAL A 317 -23.17 -7.57 5.61
N ASN A 318 -23.35 -6.34 6.10
CA ASN A 318 -23.82 -5.22 5.29
C ASN A 318 -22.80 -4.08 5.33
N VAL A 319 -22.23 -3.79 4.17
CA VAL A 319 -21.32 -2.66 3.93
C VAL A 319 -22.10 -1.58 3.19
N SER A 320 -22.34 -0.42 3.83
CA SER A 320 -23.18 0.65 3.25
C SER A 320 -22.56 1.24 1.98
N GLN A 321 -21.23 1.37 1.94
CA GLN A 321 -20.45 1.95 0.86
C GLN A 321 -19.07 1.30 0.79
N GLY A 322 -18.47 1.27 -0.40
CA GLY A 322 -17.13 0.73 -0.62
C GLY A 322 -17.13 -0.64 -1.31
N SER A 323 -16.23 -1.52 -0.88
CA SER A 323 -16.05 -2.88 -1.42
C SER A 323 -15.43 -3.81 -0.40
N ILE A 324 -15.49 -5.09 -0.70
CA ILE A 324 -14.80 -6.13 0.03
C ILE A 324 -13.57 -6.56 -0.77
N SER A 325 -12.39 -6.46 -0.18
CA SER A 325 -11.16 -6.87 -0.84
C SER A 325 -10.34 -7.81 0.03
N ALA A 326 -9.66 -8.76 -0.62
CA ALA A 326 -8.65 -9.55 0.03
C ALA A 326 -7.37 -9.69 -0.80
N ARG A 327 -6.26 -10.00 -0.14
CA ARG A 327 -5.02 -10.28 -0.85
C ARG A 327 -5.05 -11.66 -1.52
N LYS A 328 -5.42 -12.69 -0.75
CA LYS A 328 -5.31 -14.10 -1.13
C LYS A 328 -6.64 -14.75 -1.48
N SER A 329 -7.68 -14.57 -0.65
CA SER A 329 -9.00 -15.16 -0.90
C SER A 329 -10.11 -14.49 -0.09
N VAL A 330 -11.33 -14.55 -0.61
CA VAL A 330 -12.57 -14.17 0.09
C VAL A 330 -13.52 -15.38 0.10
N ASN A 331 -13.93 -15.82 1.29
CA ASN A 331 -14.88 -16.90 1.50
C ASN A 331 -16.20 -16.32 2.02
N LEU A 332 -17.29 -16.55 1.29
CA LEU A 332 -18.62 -16.05 1.65
C LEU A 332 -19.48 -17.21 2.15
N ASN A 333 -19.64 -17.33 3.48
CA ASN A 333 -20.44 -18.39 4.11
C ASN A 333 -21.85 -17.92 4.53
N GLY A 334 -22.18 -16.66 4.27
CA GLY A 334 -23.47 -16.06 4.58
C GLY A 334 -23.87 -14.95 3.61
N THR A 335 -24.89 -14.17 3.96
CA THR A 335 -25.39 -13.09 3.11
C THR A 335 -24.49 -11.87 3.25
N THR A 336 -23.79 -11.50 2.18
CA THR A 336 -22.93 -10.32 2.15
C THR A 336 -23.48 -9.31 1.16
N THR A 337 -23.83 -8.11 1.63
CA THR A 337 -24.29 -7.01 0.79
C THR A 337 -23.30 -5.85 0.84
N VAL A 338 -22.93 -5.34 -0.34
CA VAL A 338 -22.01 -4.22 -0.53
C VAL A 338 -22.72 -3.17 -1.36
N ALA A 339 -22.89 -1.96 -0.80
CA ALA A 339 -23.57 -0.84 -1.47
C ALA A 339 -24.95 -1.20 -2.05
N GLY A 340 -25.68 -2.12 -1.39
CA GLY A 340 -26.98 -2.62 -1.83
C GLY A 340 -26.95 -3.81 -2.79
N THR A 341 -25.79 -4.19 -3.32
CA THR A 341 -25.60 -5.37 -4.18
C THR A 341 -25.24 -6.59 -3.33
N THR A 342 -25.87 -7.74 -3.59
CA THR A 342 -25.51 -9.00 -2.93
C THR A 342 -24.32 -9.64 -3.64
N VAL A 343 -23.26 -9.95 -2.90
CA VAL A 343 -22.09 -10.66 -3.42
C VAL A 343 -22.29 -12.16 -3.23
N THR A 344 -22.18 -12.94 -4.32
CA THR A 344 -22.35 -14.40 -4.32
C THR A 344 -21.01 -15.12 -4.15
N SER A 345 -21.02 -16.36 -3.66
CA SER A 345 -19.80 -17.14 -3.40
C SER A 345 -18.97 -17.45 -4.65
N GLY A 346 -19.59 -17.49 -5.84
CA GLY A 346 -18.92 -17.65 -7.14
C GLY A 346 -18.40 -16.36 -7.76
N PHE A 347 -18.27 -15.27 -6.98
CA PHE A 347 -17.94 -13.96 -7.53
C PHE A 347 -16.58 -13.91 -8.26
N ASP A 348 -15.69 -14.87 -7.96
CA ASP A 348 -14.35 -15.02 -8.50
C ASP A 348 -14.21 -16.23 -9.44
N ASP A 349 -15.32 -16.82 -9.89
CA ASP A 349 -15.29 -17.91 -10.87
C ASP A 349 -14.99 -17.37 -12.28
N ILE A 350 -14.35 -18.20 -13.11
CA ILE A 350 -14.13 -17.90 -14.53
C ILE A 350 -15.50 -17.84 -15.23
N GLY A 351 -15.74 -16.82 -16.03
CA GLY A 351 -17.02 -16.54 -16.69
C GLY A 351 -17.82 -15.49 -15.92
N GLU A 352 -17.96 -15.64 -14.61
CA GLU A 352 -18.67 -14.68 -13.74
C GLU A 352 -17.90 -13.34 -13.62
N ARG A 353 -16.56 -13.39 -13.62
CA ARG A 353 -15.72 -12.18 -13.64
C ARG A 353 -15.88 -11.39 -14.94
N GLU A 354 -15.84 -12.08 -16.08
CA GLU A 354 -15.98 -11.50 -17.41
C GLU A 354 -17.40 -10.99 -17.62
N GLU A 355 -18.42 -11.74 -17.20
CA GLU A 355 -19.81 -11.29 -17.23
C GLU A 355 -20.03 -10.07 -16.35
N ARG A 356 -19.43 -10.01 -15.14
CA ARG A 356 -19.47 -8.82 -14.30
C ARG A 356 -18.81 -7.63 -14.98
N ALA A 357 -17.62 -7.81 -15.56
CA ALA A 357 -16.91 -6.76 -16.29
C ALA A 357 -17.67 -6.29 -17.55
N LEU A 358 -18.48 -7.14 -18.16
CA LEU A 358 -19.34 -6.79 -19.30
C LEU A 358 -20.65 -6.12 -18.86
N SER A 359 -21.18 -6.50 -17.69
CA SER A 359 -22.44 -5.99 -17.12
C SER A 359 -22.30 -4.68 -16.33
N SER A 360 -21.08 -4.26 -16.00
CA SER A 360 -20.81 -2.97 -15.37
C SER A 360 -21.09 -1.85 -16.36
N ASP A 361 -22.36 -1.47 -16.47
CA ASP A 361 -22.93 -0.40 -17.30
C ASP A 361 -22.36 1.01 -16.99
N SER A 362 -21.44 1.13 -16.02
CA SER A 362 -20.89 2.41 -15.54
C SER A 362 -19.59 2.85 -16.20
N GLY A 363 -18.98 2.05 -17.08
CA GLY A 363 -17.69 2.40 -17.68
C GLY A 363 -16.53 2.49 -16.65
N THR A 364 -16.70 1.85 -15.48
CA THR A 364 -15.70 1.82 -14.40
C THR A 364 -15.26 0.38 -14.14
N ASP A 365 -13.96 0.15 -14.06
CA ASP A 365 -13.31 -1.17 -13.87
C ASP A 365 -13.39 -1.71 -12.41
N PHE A 366 -14.42 -1.32 -11.65
CA PHE A 366 -14.54 -1.58 -10.20
C PHE A 366 -15.32 -2.86 -9.86
N TYR A 367 -14.85 -3.60 -8.86
CA TYR A 367 -15.52 -4.78 -8.33
C TYR A 367 -15.96 -4.59 -6.87
N ASP A 368 -17.23 -4.89 -6.56
CA ASP A 368 -17.77 -4.90 -5.19
C ASP A 368 -17.06 -5.92 -4.28
N ALA A 369 -16.52 -6.99 -4.88
CA ALA A 369 -15.65 -7.96 -4.24
C ALA A 369 -14.43 -8.25 -5.12
N SER A 370 -13.22 -8.20 -4.55
CA SER A 370 -11.97 -8.37 -5.32
C SER A 370 -10.87 -9.12 -4.56
N VAL A 371 -10.00 -9.79 -5.31
CA VAL A 371 -8.79 -10.44 -4.80
C VAL A 371 -7.58 -9.89 -5.54
N THR A 372 -6.54 -9.43 -4.81
CA THR A 372 -5.37 -8.77 -5.45
C THR A 372 -4.70 -9.63 -6.52
N GLY A 373 -4.64 -10.96 -6.34
CA GLY A 373 -4.02 -11.87 -7.28
C GLY A 373 -4.70 -11.93 -8.66
N ASN A 374 -5.94 -11.45 -8.77
CA ASN A 374 -6.74 -11.53 -9.99
C ASN A 374 -6.86 -10.18 -10.71
N VAL A 375 -6.22 -9.13 -10.17
CA VAL A 375 -6.27 -7.76 -10.69
C VAL A 375 -4.92 -7.43 -11.31
N GLY A 376 -4.86 -7.37 -12.65
CA GLY A 376 -3.63 -7.03 -13.37
C GLY A 376 -3.11 -5.62 -13.05
N LYS A 377 -1.79 -5.46 -13.13
CA LYS A 377 -1.01 -4.20 -13.01
C LYS A 377 -1.08 -3.45 -11.67
N VAL A 378 -1.47 -4.11 -10.57
CA VAL A 378 -1.43 -3.52 -9.21
C VAL A 378 -0.86 -4.49 -8.19
N ALA A 379 0.00 -3.99 -7.30
CA ALA A 379 0.43 -4.72 -6.12
C ALA A 379 0.03 -3.96 -4.85
N PHE A 380 -0.74 -4.61 -3.96
CA PHE A 380 -1.06 -4.07 -2.64
C PHE A 380 -0.25 -4.79 -1.56
N ILE A 381 0.53 -4.04 -0.79
CA ILE A 381 1.51 -4.54 0.18
C ILE A 381 1.19 -3.95 1.55
N PRO A 382 0.57 -4.72 2.47
CA PRO A 382 0.36 -4.25 3.83
C PRO A 382 1.69 -4.22 4.60
N LEU A 383 2.00 -3.09 5.25
CA LEU A 383 3.25 -2.93 6.02
C LEU A 383 3.02 -3.21 7.50
N ASN A 384 2.75 -4.49 7.81
CA ASN A 384 2.49 -4.94 9.17
C ASN A 384 3.67 -5.77 9.71
N PRO A 385 4.56 -5.19 10.55
CA PRO A 385 5.70 -5.91 11.11
C PRO A 385 5.31 -6.89 12.23
N GLY A 386 4.04 -7.00 12.59
CA GLY A 386 3.60 -7.88 13.66
C GLY A 386 3.75 -7.25 15.05
N ASN A 387 4.04 -8.09 16.04
CA ASN A 387 4.33 -7.64 17.42
C ASN A 387 5.55 -6.71 17.50
N ASP A 388 6.44 -6.76 16.50
CA ASP A 388 7.57 -5.84 16.38
C ASP A 388 7.14 -4.37 16.21
N PHE A 389 5.88 -4.11 15.81
CA PHE A 389 5.31 -2.76 15.80
C PHE A 389 5.35 -2.09 17.19
N LEU A 390 5.23 -2.91 18.24
CA LEU A 390 5.18 -2.50 19.65
C LEU A 390 6.57 -2.44 20.30
N LYS A 391 7.63 -2.76 19.56
CA LYS A 391 9.01 -2.84 20.06
C LYS A 391 9.91 -1.84 19.36
N ARG A 392 10.61 -1.02 20.14
CA ARG A 392 11.63 -0.11 19.59
C ARG A 392 12.84 -0.90 19.14
N SER A 393 13.37 -0.58 17.96
CA SER A 393 14.72 -0.99 17.59
C SER A 393 15.34 -0.03 16.58
N SER A 394 16.66 0.13 16.62
CA SER A 394 17.37 1.04 15.71
C SER A 394 17.54 0.44 14.31
N ASP A 395 17.48 1.30 13.31
CA ASP A 395 17.89 1.05 11.91
C ASP A 395 19.37 1.41 11.66
N GLY A 396 20.15 1.69 12.71
CA GLY A 396 21.51 2.20 12.59
C GLY A 396 21.57 3.72 12.34
N SER A 397 22.76 4.18 11.98
CA SER A 397 23.03 5.57 11.60
C SER A 397 22.52 5.88 10.19
N SER A 398 22.24 7.15 9.90
CA SER A 398 21.80 7.56 8.55
C SER A 398 22.83 7.25 7.46
N SER A 399 24.12 7.15 7.80
CA SER A 399 25.19 6.84 6.84
C SER A 399 25.25 5.37 6.43
N GLU A 400 24.62 4.48 7.19
CA GLU A 400 24.54 3.05 6.86
C GLU A 400 23.38 2.75 5.88
N ARG A 401 22.59 3.75 5.49
CA ARG A 401 21.38 3.56 4.66
C ARG A 401 21.40 4.51 3.47
N ILE A 402 20.75 4.11 2.38
CA ILE A 402 20.56 4.98 1.21
C ILE A 402 19.42 5.98 1.47
N SER A 403 18.27 5.50 1.95
CA SER A 403 17.16 6.39 2.31
C SER A 403 17.44 7.13 3.62
N PRO A 404 17.11 8.43 3.71
CA PRO A 404 17.20 9.17 4.97
C PRO A 404 16.23 8.63 6.03
N THR A 405 15.14 7.97 5.63
CA THR A 405 14.17 7.35 6.55
C THR A 405 14.47 5.86 6.70
N GLY A 406 14.53 5.38 7.95
CA GLY A 406 14.75 3.97 8.25
C GLY A 406 13.52 3.11 8.10
N TRP A 407 13.71 1.83 7.75
CA TRP A 407 12.59 0.89 7.60
C TRP A 407 11.79 0.69 8.89
N LYS A 408 12.46 0.52 10.04
CA LYS A 408 11.81 0.35 11.34
C LYS A 408 11.22 1.67 11.84
N ASP A 409 11.89 2.80 11.60
CA ASP A 409 11.34 4.13 11.92
C ASP A 409 10.06 4.42 11.11
N TYR A 410 9.99 3.90 9.90
CA TYR A 410 8.83 4.03 9.02
C TYR A 410 7.69 3.09 9.44
N THR A 411 7.97 1.82 9.70
CA THR A 411 6.94 0.79 9.89
C THR A 411 6.51 0.53 11.34
N ARG A 412 7.32 0.87 12.35
CA ARG A 412 7.02 0.53 13.75
C ARG A 412 6.47 1.72 14.53
N GLY A 413 5.29 1.56 15.13
CA GLY A 413 4.69 2.61 15.97
C GLY A 413 5.55 3.00 17.16
N ALA A 414 6.23 2.04 17.79
CA ALA A 414 7.07 2.32 18.95
C ALA A 414 8.26 3.27 18.63
N ASN A 415 8.80 3.19 17.40
CA ASN A 415 9.86 4.11 16.93
C ASN A 415 9.31 5.50 16.62
N ARG A 416 8.07 5.58 16.09
CA ARG A 416 7.39 6.82 15.71
C ARG A 416 6.89 7.63 16.91
N ALA A 417 6.74 7.01 18.08
CA ALA A 417 6.33 7.69 19.29
C ALA A 417 7.34 8.77 19.72
N VAL A 418 6.83 9.98 19.95
CA VAL A 418 7.62 11.16 20.33
C VAL A 418 7.97 11.14 21.81
N MET A 419 6.98 10.91 22.67
CA MET A 419 7.21 10.66 24.10
C MET A 419 7.50 9.20 24.36
N ARG A 420 8.27 8.95 25.42
CA ARG A 420 8.53 7.61 25.91
C ARG A 420 8.52 7.57 27.42
N ILE A 421 7.88 6.57 27.99
CA ILE A 421 8.01 6.19 29.39
C ILE A 421 8.73 4.85 29.42
N GLU A 422 9.91 4.85 30.02
CA GLU A 422 10.63 3.63 30.39
C GLU A 422 10.34 3.34 31.87
N ILE A 423 9.80 2.16 32.16
CA ILE A 423 9.69 1.68 33.54
C ILE A 423 11.03 1.05 33.91
N LEU A 424 11.76 1.70 34.81
CA LEU A 424 13.16 1.35 35.10
C LEU A 424 13.29 0.36 36.25
N GLU A 425 12.44 0.47 37.28
CA GLU A 425 12.49 -0.40 38.47
C GLU A 425 11.06 -0.72 38.90
N MET A 426 10.84 -1.96 39.34
CA MET A 426 9.61 -2.43 39.97
C MET A 426 9.80 -2.56 41.49
N SER A 427 8.72 -2.76 42.25
CA SER A 427 8.80 -3.06 43.68
C SER A 427 9.57 -4.35 43.95
N ASP A 428 9.31 -5.36 43.13
CA ASP A 428 9.91 -6.70 43.15
C ASP A 428 9.50 -7.47 41.88
N ILE A 429 10.13 -8.62 41.67
CA ILE A 429 9.97 -9.44 40.48
C ILE A 429 8.58 -10.07 40.35
N ASP A 430 7.84 -10.28 41.45
CA ASP A 430 6.55 -10.99 41.42
C ASP A 430 5.38 -10.02 41.31
N THR A 431 5.50 -8.83 41.91
CA THR A 431 4.42 -7.84 41.98
C THR A 431 4.44 -6.90 40.77
N GLN A 432 5.60 -6.62 40.15
CA GLN A 432 5.70 -5.78 38.94
C GLN A 432 5.00 -4.39 39.07
N ILE A 433 4.96 -3.78 40.27
CA ILE A 433 4.49 -2.41 40.46
C ILE A 433 5.64 -1.43 40.19
N PRO A 434 5.51 -0.49 39.23
CA PRO A 434 6.56 0.48 38.95
C PRO A 434 6.91 1.37 40.16
N THR A 435 8.19 1.47 40.51
CA THR A 435 8.68 2.38 41.55
C THR A 435 9.56 3.49 40.99
N LYS A 436 10.07 3.30 39.77
CA LYS A 436 10.88 4.29 39.06
C LYS A 436 10.58 4.29 37.57
N ILE A 437 10.31 5.48 37.04
CA ILE A 437 10.02 5.68 35.62
C ILE A 437 10.88 6.79 35.05
N ARG A 438 11.12 6.77 33.75
CA ARG A 438 11.75 7.87 33.03
C ARG A 438 10.90 8.30 31.85
N LEU A 439 10.46 9.56 31.90
CA LEU A 439 9.77 10.22 30.81
C LEU A 439 10.78 10.89 29.88
N TYR A 440 10.70 10.60 28.60
CA TYR A 440 11.33 11.35 27.51
C TYR A 440 10.27 12.14 26.77
N TYR A 441 10.56 13.40 26.45
CA TYR A 441 9.65 14.30 25.75
C TYR A 441 10.42 15.38 24.99
N ARG A 442 9.75 16.11 24.10
CA ARG A 442 10.32 17.24 23.34
C ARG A 442 9.94 18.56 24.00
N ASP A 443 10.92 19.43 24.21
CA ASP A 443 10.66 20.81 24.67
C ASP A 443 10.15 21.72 23.52
N ASN A 444 9.82 22.97 23.87
CA ASN A 444 9.40 23.99 22.91
C ASN A 444 10.46 24.35 21.85
N SER A 445 11.72 23.95 22.03
CA SER A 445 12.80 24.06 21.03
C SER A 445 13.01 22.76 20.24
N ASN A 446 12.12 21.78 20.38
CA ASN A 446 12.19 20.45 19.76
C ASN A 446 13.41 19.60 20.20
N SER A 447 14.03 19.96 21.34
CA SER A 447 15.11 19.18 21.92
C SER A 447 14.55 18.05 22.76
N LEU A 448 15.17 16.86 22.67
CA LEU A 448 14.79 15.72 23.50
C LEU A 448 15.25 15.96 24.94
N ARG A 449 14.31 15.92 25.87
CA ARG A 449 14.53 16.01 27.31
C ARG A 449 14.12 14.70 27.97
N ASN A 450 14.63 14.47 29.17
CA ASN A 450 14.13 13.40 30.01
C ASN A 450 14.08 13.82 31.47
N VAL A 451 13.15 13.23 32.21
CA VAL A 451 13.01 13.39 33.67
C VAL A 451 12.76 12.00 34.26
N THR A 452 13.48 11.70 35.33
CA THR A 452 13.31 10.43 36.07
C THR A 452 12.49 10.70 37.33
N TYR A 453 11.46 9.89 37.54
CA TYR A 453 10.55 9.95 38.67
C TYR A 453 10.72 8.70 39.53
N THR A 454 10.89 8.88 40.83
CA THR A 454 11.07 7.80 41.82
C THR A 454 10.04 7.97 42.93
N ARG A 455 9.31 6.88 43.22
CA ARG A 455 8.28 6.86 44.26
C ARG A 455 8.87 7.25 45.63
N GLY A 456 8.17 8.11 46.37
CA GLY A 456 8.63 8.60 47.68
C GLY A 456 9.71 9.69 47.60
N SER A 457 10.09 10.14 46.41
CA SER A 457 11.00 11.27 46.20
C SER A 457 10.32 12.40 45.42
N ASN A 458 10.23 12.26 44.09
CA ASN A 458 9.65 13.27 43.19
C ASN A 458 8.46 12.72 42.38
N TRP A 459 8.02 11.51 42.69
CA TRP A 459 6.79 10.91 42.17
C TRP A 459 5.77 10.81 43.30
N PRO A 460 4.85 11.79 43.43
CA PRO A 460 3.82 11.78 44.47
C PRO A 460 2.73 10.77 44.13
N SER A 461 2.28 10.03 45.15
CA SER A 461 1.04 9.26 45.09
C SER A 461 -0.18 10.16 45.00
N GLU A 462 -1.31 9.62 44.53
CA GLU A 462 -2.55 10.38 44.29
C GLU A 462 -3.02 11.21 45.51
N VAL A 463 -2.78 10.73 46.74
CA VAL A 463 -3.18 11.39 48.00
C VAL A 463 -2.17 12.41 48.51
N GLU A 464 -0.95 12.42 47.97
CA GLU A 464 0.09 13.38 48.35
C GLU A 464 -0.08 14.71 47.61
N SER A 465 0.52 15.78 48.14
CA SER A 465 0.46 17.10 47.51
C SER A 465 1.05 17.05 46.10
N GLY A 466 0.28 17.53 45.12
CA GLY A 466 0.64 17.47 43.69
C GLY A 466 0.31 16.15 42.99
N GLY A 467 -0.04 15.09 43.73
CA GLY A 467 -0.41 13.78 43.19
C GLY A 467 -1.60 13.82 42.23
N ALA A 468 -2.69 14.49 42.65
CA ALA A 468 -3.91 14.66 41.85
C ALA A 468 -3.71 15.43 40.53
N SER A 469 -2.59 16.15 40.37
CA SER A 469 -2.23 16.82 39.11
C SER A 469 -1.20 16.05 38.28
N PHE A 470 -0.61 15.00 38.85
CA PHE A 470 0.43 14.22 38.21
C PHE A 470 -0.22 13.16 37.28
N PRO A 471 0.23 13.04 36.02
CA PRO A 471 -0.47 12.22 35.02
C PRO A 471 -0.17 10.72 35.10
N PHE A 472 0.76 10.29 35.95
CA PHE A 472 1.18 8.90 36.05
C PHE A 472 1.03 8.36 37.46
N GLN A 473 0.27 7.30 37.65
CA GLN A 473 0.09 6.65 38.95
C GLN A 473 0.24 5.14 38.83
N THR A 474 0.21 4.46 39.97
CA THR A 474 0.17 2.99 40.05
C THR A 474 -1.06 2.58 40.85
N ASP A 475 -1.75 1.56 40.39
CA ASP A 475 -2.96 1.06 41.05
C ASP A 475 -3.07 -0.46 40.90
N VAL A 476 -3.90 -1.09 41.73
CA VAL A 476 -4.26 -2.51 41.62
C VAL A 476 -5.71 -2.56 41.15
N LEU A 477 -5.93 -3.11 39.96
CA LEU A 477 -7.27 -3.23 39.38
C LEU A 477 -8.11 -4.27 40.13
N ASP A 478 -9.43 -4.26 39.95
CA ASP A 478 -10.35 -5.20 40.61
C ASP A 478 -10.06 -6.68 40.26
N ASN A 479 -9.44 -6.92 39.10
CA ASN A 479 -8.96 -8.24 38.69
C ASN A 479 -7.60 -8.62 39.32
N LEU A 480 -7.16 -7.87 40.33
CA LEU A 480 -5.89 -8.03 41.06
C LEU A 480 -4.62 -7.81 40.23
N ARG A 481 -4.74 -7.29 39.00
CA ARG A 481 -3.57 -6.93 38.20
C ARG A 481 -3.00 -5.59 38.63
N ASN A 482 -1.68 -5.53 38.69
CA ASN A 482 -0.95 -4.30 38.92
C ASN A 482 -0.88 -3.49 37.63
N ALA A 483 -1.31 -2.24 37.71
CA ALA A 483 -1.44 -1.36 36.55
C ALA A 483 -0.67 -0.05 36.73
N PHE A 484 -0.01 0.36 35.65
CA PHE A 484 0.46 1.73 35.48
C PHE A 484 -0.67 2.57 34.88
N VAL A 485 -1.13 3.56 35.63
CA VAL A 485 -2.27 4.42 35.28
C VAL A 485 -1.77 5.67 34.57
N VAL A 486 -2.35 5.97 33.42
CA VAL A 486 -2.07 7.19 32.66
C VAL A 486 -3.34 8.03 32.59
N TYR A 487 -3.26 9.23 33.17
CA TYR A 487 -4.32 10.23 33.15
C TYR A 487 -4.11 11.19 31.97
N LEU A 488 -4.93 11.05 30.94
CA LEU A 488 -4.73 11.79 29.68
C LEU A 488 -5.10 13.27 29.82
N ASP A 489 -6.12 13.63 30.58
CA ASP A 489 -6.55 15.02 30.76
C ASP A 489 -5.50 15.85 31.54
N ARG A 490 -4.71 15.20 32.40
CA ARG A 490 -3.65 15.83 33.21
C ARG A 490 -2.36 16.11 32.43
N LEU A 491 -2.10 15.33 31.38
CA LEU A 491 -0.82 15.32 30.66
C LEU A 491 -0.46 16.66 30.00
N PRO A 492 -1.36 17.40 29.33
CA PRO A 492 -1.01 18.67 28.68
C PRO A 492 -0.52 19.73 29.68
N THR A 493 -1.27 19.94 30.77
CA THR A 493 -0.89 20.89 31.83
C THR A 493 0.41 20.48 32.52
N PHE A 494 0.62 19.18 32.71
CA PHE A 494 1.85 18.66 33.26
C PHE A 494 3.06 18.98 32.38
N LEU A 495 2.98 18.74 31.06
CA LEU A 495 4.07 19.05 30.13
C LEU A 495 4.42 20.54 30.08
N GLU A 496 3.42 21.40 30.17
CA GLU A 496 3.58 22.87 30.25
C GLU A 496 4.28 23.30 31.55
N GLY A 497 4.07 22.55 32.65
CA GLY A 497 4.65 22.82 33.97
C GLY A 497 6.07 22.29 34.20
N LEU A 498 6.66 21.57 33.24
CA LEU A 498 8.02 21.02 33.37
C LEU A 498 9.10 22.14 33.31
N PRO A 499 10.28 21.93 33.92
CA PRO A 499 11.37 22.92 33.92
C PRO A 499 11.80 23.36 32.51
N TYR A 500 11.72 22.44 31.55
CA TYR A 500 11.78 22.73 30.13
C TYR A 500 10.40 22.42 29.55
N PRO A 501 9.53 23.42 29.36
CA PRO A 501 8.15 23.19 28.95
C PRO A 501 8.07 22.48 27.60
N GLY A 502 7.19 21.49 27.52
CA GLY A 502 6.75 20.86 26.29
C GLY A 502 5.32 21.31 25.93
N ASN A 503 4.93 21.07 24.68
CA ASN A 503 3.57 21.24 24.20
C ASN A 503 3.04 19.90 23.68
N ILE A 504 1.75 19.64 23.89
CA ILE A 504 1.07 18.43 23.44
C ILE A 504 1.00 18.31 21.91
N GLU A 505 0.96 19.42 21.16
CA GLU A 505 0.99 19.39 19.68
C GLU A 505 2.23 18.68 19.14
N ARG A 506 3.37 18.79 19.85
CA ARG A 506 4.61 18.08 19.51
C ARG A 506 4.73 16.74 20.22
N ASN A 507 4.23 16.66 21.44
CA ASN A 507 4.27 15.46 22.28
C ASN A 507 2.95 14.68 22.15
N ASN A 508 2.51 14.46 20.92
CA ASN A 508 1.21 13.90 20.57
C ASN A 508 1.21 12.36 20.51
N SER A 509 2.24 11.70 21.02
CA SER A 509 2.30 10.24 21.06
C SER A 509 3.18 9.75 22.18
N ILE A 510 2.82 8.62 22.78
CA ILE A 510 3.53 8.03 23.91
C ILE A 510 3.79 6.54 23.70
N TYR A 511 5.04 6.14 23.88
CA TYR A 511 5.45 4.75 23.98
C TYR A 511 5.71 4.38 25.43
N ILE A 512 5.07 3.34 25.95
CA ILE A 512 5.23 2.90 27.34
C ILE A 512 5.68 1.44 27.34
N ALA A 513 6.85 1.18 27.90
CA ALA A 513 7.39 -0.16 28.01
C ALA A 513 8.33 -0.32 29.22
N PRO A 514 8.45 -1.54 29.74
CA PRO A 514 9.48 -1.89 30.71
C PRO A 514 10.89 -1.84 30.10
N ASP A 515 11.87 -1.40 30.89
CA ASP A 515 13.30 -1.54 30.59
C ASP A 515 13.81 -2.86 31.17
N GLU A 516 14.00 -3.85 30.31
CA GLU A 516 14.41 -5.22 30.66
C GLU A 516 15.87 -5.32 31.14
N SER A 517 16.58 -4.19 31.30
CA SER A 517 17.95 -4.17 31.83
C SER A 517 18.05 -4.31 33.35
N ASP A 518 16.97 -4.02 34.08
CA ASP A 518 16.91 -4.13 35.54
C ASP A 518 16.38 -5.52 35.98
N PRO A 519 16.98 -6.18 36.99
CA PRO A 519 16.57 -7.52 37.42
C PRO A 519 15.19 -7.59 38.07
N THR A 520 14.60 -6.46 38.48
CA THR A 520 13.23 -6.41 39.04
C THR A 520 12.16 -6.35 37.96
N VAL A 521 12.54 -6.06 36.71
CA VAL A 521 11.61 -5.86 35.60
C VAL A 521 11.49 -7.15 34.78
N GLN A 522 10.26 -7.68 34.65
CA GLN A 522 10.00 -8.82 33.77
C GLN A 522 9.63 -8.36 32.36
N ALA A 523 10.14 -9.08 31.35
CA ALA A 523 9.72 -8.90 29.97
C ALA A 523 8.26 -9.34 29.81
N PRO A 524 7.38 -8.51 29.24
CA PRO A 524 5.96 -8.82 29.17
C PRO A 524 5.66 -9.92 28.15
N SER A 525 4.71 -10.78 28.50
CA SER A 525 4.29 -11.87 27.62
C SER A 525 3.31 -11.37 26.55
N ILE A 526 3.38 -11.97 25.36
CA ILE A 526 2.40 -11.75 24.28
C ILE A 526 1.91 -13.13 23.81
N PRO A 527 0.69 -13.57 24.17
CA PRO A 527 -0.34 -12.87 24.96
C PRO A 527 0.06 -12.62 26.42
N SER A 528 -0.56 -11.61 27.06
CA SER A 528 -0.24 -11.22 28.43
C SER A 528 -0.73 -12.26 29.45
N VAL A 529 0.09 -12.55 30.45
CA VAL A 529 -0.22 -13.45 31.58
C VAL A 529 -0.60 -12.65 32.82
N ASP A 530 -1.13 -13.31 33.86
CA ASP A 530 -1.70 -12.66 35.06
C ASP A 530 -0.66 -11.89 35.88
N SER A 531 0.59 -12.34 35.87
CA SER A 531 1.70 -11.68 36.56
C SER A 531 2.28 -10.48 35.80
N ASP A 532 1.91 -10.28 34.54
CA ASP A 532 2.40 -9.13 33.78
C ASP A 532 1.76 -7.84 34.28
N ALA A 533 2.56 -6.78 34.38
CA ALA A 533 2.04 -5.44 34.58
C ALA A 533 1.13 -5.02 33.41
N ALA A 534 0.09 -4.26 33.73
CA ALA A 534 -0.82 -3.69 32.76
C ALA A 534 -0.67 -2.16 32.68
N ILE A 535 -1.24 -1.57 31.64
CA ILE A 535 -1.47 -0.12 31.56
C ILE A 535 -2.96 0.13 31.59
N THR A 536 -3.41 1.15 32.31
CA THR A 536 -4.78 1.64 32.21
C THR A 536 -4.82 3.12 31.84
N LEU A 537 -5.76 3.48 30.97
CA LEU A 537 -6.06 4.85 30.61
C LEU A 537 -7.29 5.33 31.39
N ARG A 538 -7.12 6.42 32.13
CA ARG A 538 -8.17 7.11 32.90
C ARG A 538 -8.22 8.58 32.53
N GLU A 539 -9.33 9.25 32.87
CA GLU A 539 -9.54 10.68 32.59
C GLU A 539 -9.13 11.05 31.16
N GLY A 540 -9.78 10.43 30.17
CA GLY A 540 -9.51 10.68 28.74
C GLY A 540 -10.76 11.09 27.97
N LYS A 541 -11.81 11.54 28.67
CA LYS A 541 -13.10 11.83 28.06
C LYS A 541 -13.00 13.03 27.12
N ASP A 542 -12.29 14.08 27.52
CA ASP A 542 -12.15 15.32 26.77
C ASP A 542 -10.75 15.47 26.18
N MET A 543 -10.59 15.02 24.94
CA MET A 543 -9.33 15.13 24.21
C MET A 543 -9.22 16.44 23.41
N SER A 544 -10.05 17.46 23.66
CA SER A 544 -10.11 18.68 22.83
C SER A 544 -8.78 19.45 22.74
N ARG A 545 -7.88 19.31 23.73
CA ARG A 545 -6.52 19.89 23.71
C ARG A 545 -5.57 19.18 22.74
N TYR A 546 -5.89 17.97 22.29
CA TYR A 546 -5.06 17.14 21.40
C TYR A 546 -5.39 17.42 19.93
N THR A 547 -5.28 18.67 19.50
CA THR A 547 -5.66 19.13 18.14
C THR A 547 -4.90 18.43 17.01
N SER A 548 -3.67 17.97 17.27
CA SER A 548 -2.86 17.15 16.35
C SER A 548 -3.04 15.64 16.54
N GLY A 549 -4.05 15.22 17.30
CA GLY A 549 -4.32 13.83 17.67
C GLY A 549 -3.48 13.32 18.84
N PHE A 550 -3.71 12.06 19.23
CA PHE A 550 -2.93 11.37 20.26
C PHE A 550 -2.76 9.88 19.99
N SER A 551 -1.56 9.34 20.18
CA SER A 551 -1.30 7.91 20.01
C SER A 551 -0.65 7.27 21.23
N VAL A 552 -1.13 6.09 21.62
CA VAL A 552 -0.51 5.25 22.66
C VAL A 552 0.00 3.97 22.03
N VAL A 553 1.27 3.65 22.29
CA VAL A 553 1.89 2.37 21.89
C VAL A 553 2.48 1.72 23.14
N THR A 554 2.17 0.45 23.35
CA THR A 554 2.72 -0.33 24.46
C THR A 554 2.87 -1.80 24.08
N ASN A 555 3.83 -2.49 24.67
CA ASN A 555 3.96 -3.94 24.64
C ASN A 555 3.27 -4.63 25.83
N LEU A 556 2.60 -3.85 26.71
CA LEU A 556 1.80 -4.33 27.84
C LEU A 556 0.32 -4.38 27.45
N ARG A 557 -0.48 -5.14 28.21
CA ARG A 557 -1.94 -5.14 28.07
C ARG A 557 -2.49 -3.75 28.43
N LEU A 558 -3.42 -3.25 27.61
CA LEU A 558 -4.03 -1.93 27.78
C LEU A 558 -5.49 -2.05 28.24
N TYR A 559 -5.83 -1.41 29.35
CA TYR A 559 -7.18 -1.22 29.85
C TYR A 559 -7.66 0.18 29.50
N ILE A 560 -8.91 0.27 29.04
CA ILE A 560 -9.63 1.53 28.84
C ILE A 560 -10.61 1.63 30.00
N GLY A 561 -10.23 2.33 31.08
CA GLY A 561 -10.99 2.33 32.33
C GLY A 561 -12.23 3.21 32.28
N ASP A 562 -12.14 4.35 31.60
CA ASP A 562 -13.22 5.33 31.46
C ASP A 562 -13.59 5.59 29.99
N SER A 563 -14.59 6.45 29.76
CA SER A 563 -14.86 7.00 28.42
C SER A 563 -13.63 7.69 27.86
N LEU A 564 -13.30 7.37 26.61
CA LEU A 564 -12.15 7.92 25.90
C LEU A 564 -12.62 8.69 24.66
N ASN A 565 -12.19 9.95 24.53
CA ASN A 565 -12.43 10.82 23.38
C ASN A 565 -13.91 10.96 22.97
N ASN A 566 -14.74 11.41 23.91
CA ASN A 566 -16.19 11.53 23.75
C ASN A 566 -16.67 13.00 23.72
N VAL A 567 -15.78 13.94 23.36
CA VAL A 567 -16.10 15.36 23.21
C VAL A 567 -15.73 15.79 21.80
N ALA A 568 -16.74 16.16 21.00
CA ALA A 568 -16.54 16.66 19.66
C ALA A 568 -15.97 18.10 19.69
N ILE A 569 -15.09 18.39 18.73
CA ILE A 569 -14.55 19.72 18.47
C ILE A 569 -14.91 20.17 17.04
N THR A 570 -14.59 21.41 16.72
CA THR A 570 -14.76 21.90 15.34
C THR A 570 -13.74 21.22 14.41
N PRO A 571 -14.17 20.72 13.23
CA PRO A 571 -13.24 20.20 12.24
C PRO A 571 -12.11 21.19 11.90
N PRO A 572 -10.85 20.73 11.74
CA PRO A 572 -9.74 21.60 11.36
C PRO A 572 -9.99 22.34 10.04
N VAL A 573 -9.42 23.53 9.91
CA VAL A 573 -9.54 24.35 8.69
C VAL A 573 -8.96 23.60 7.49
N ASN A 574 -9.58 23.76 6.32
CA ASN A 574 -9.18 23.10 5.07
C ASN A 574 -9.14 21.56 5.14
N SER A 575 -9.78 20.92 6.13
CA SER A 575 -9.82 19.45 6.25
C SER A 575 -10.67 18.77 5.16
N GLY A 576 -11.49 19.52 4.42
CA GLY A 576 -12.48 18.93 3.51
C GLY A 576 -13.71 18.35 4.21
N ILE A 577 -13.78 18.41 5.54
CA ILE A 577 -14.93 17.98 6.33
C ILE A 577 -15.94 19.13 6.41
N PRO A 578 -17.25 18.89 6.16
CA PRO A 578 -18.26 19.95 6.22
C PRO A 578 -18.34 20.62 7.60
N SER A 579 -18.43 21.95 7.61
CA SER A 579 -18.61 22.73 8.85
C SER A 579 -19.87 22.29 9.59
N GLY A 580 -19.76 22.02 10.89
CA GLY A 580 -20.85 21.52 11.74
C GLY A 580 -20.97 20.00 11.80
N SER A 581 -20.14 19.26 11.07
CA SER A 581 -19.98 17.81 11.29
C SER A 581 -19.33 17.54 12.64
N GLU A 582 -19.73 16.45 13.29
CA GLU A 582 -18.99 15.95 14.45
C GLU A 582 -17.57 15.56 14.04
N PHE A 583 -16.60 16.05 14.80
CA PHE A 583 -15.19 15.70 14.64
C PHE A 583 -14.59 15.48 16.02
N PHE A 584 -13.93 14.36 16.20
CA PHE A 584 -13.21 14.03 17.42
C PHE A 584 -11.71 14.07 17.13
N PRO A 585 -10.88 14.59 18.04
CA PRO A 585 -9.43 14.50 17.94
C PRO A 585 -8.98 13.08 17.57
N PRO A 586 -8.13 12.88 16.55
CA PRO A 586 -7.83 11.53 16.09
C PRO A 586 -6.95 10.80 17.11
N ILE A 587 -7.40 9.61 17.53
CA ILE A 587 -6.67 8.77 18.49
C ILE A 587 -6.28 7.43 17.90
N SER A 588 -5.14 6.88 18.32
CA SER A 588 -4.80 5.48 18.04
C SER A 588 -4.18 4.78 19.24
N LEU A 589 -4.61 3.53 19.44
CA LEU A 589 -4.17 2.69 20.54
C LEU A 589 -3.57 1.40 19.99
N PHE A 590 -2.29 1.16 20.25
CA PHE A 590 -1.57 -0.04 19.87
C PHE A 590 -1.06 -0.76 21.10
N ALA A 591 -1.58 -1.96 21.31
CA ALA A 591 -1.24 -2.86 22.41
C ALA A 591 -1.43 -4.30 21.93
N PRO A 592 -0.76 -5.30 22.54
CA PRO A 592 -0.98 -6.70 22.19
C PRO A 592 -2.41 -7.14 22.50
N GLU A 593 -2.98 -6.61 23.59
CA GLU A 593 -4.35 -6.84 24.02
C GLU A 593 -4.96 -5.55 24.54
N LYS A 594 -6.25 -5.35 24.23
CA LYS A 594 -7.07 -4.27 24.77
C LYS A 594 -8.20 -4.85 25.60
N ARG A 595 -8.52 -4.21 26.73
CA ARG A 595 -9.62 -4.55 27.62
C ARG A 595 -10.48 -3.31 27.88
N PHE A 596 -11.78 -3.52 28.00
CA PHE A 596 -12.75 -2.45 28.26
C PHE A 596 -13.25 -2.54 29.70
N GLY A 597 -13.14 -1.42 30.43
CA GLY A 597 -13.39 -1.35 31.86
C GLY A 597 -12.25 -1.88 32.71
N GLU A 598 -12.29 -1.56 34.00
CA GLU A 598 -11.36 -2.06 35.03
C GLU A 598 -12.04 -3.00 36.03
N THR A 599 -13.38 -2.97 36.07
CA THR A 599 -14.23 -3.74 36.97
C THR A 599 -14.52 -5.14 36.41
N LEU A 600 -14.70 -6.12 37.30
CA LEU A 600 -14.98 -7.52 36.93
C LEU A 600 -16.28 -7.70 36.14
N SER A 601 -17.21 -6.75 36.19
CA SER A 601 -18.40 -6.71 35.34
C SER A 601 -18.35 -5.52 34.40
N VAL A 602 -18.61 -5.77 33.11
CA VAL A 602 -18.92 -4.70 32.14
C VAL A 602 -20.38 -4.31 32.33
N GLU A 603 -20.61 -3.32 33.20
CA GLU A 603 -21.95 -2.81 33.52
C GLU A 603 -22.49 -1.84 32.47
N LYS A 604 -21.59 -1.19 31.72
CA LYS A 604 -21.92 -0.21 30.67
C LYS A 604 -21.71 -0.79 29.29
N SER A 605 -22.58 -0.45 28.36
CA SER A 605 -22.38 -0.78 26.95
C SER A 605 -21.08 -0.16 26.43
N VAL A 606 -20.38 -0.91 25.57
CA VAL A 606 -19.19 -0.47 24.86
C VAL A 606 -19.65 0.10 23.52
N ASP A 607 -19.59 1.42 23.40
CA ASP A 607 -19.85 2.14 22.16
C ASP A 607 -18.51 2.49 21.50
N LEU A 608 -18.26 1.94 20.32
CA LEU A 608 -17.01 2.15 19.58
C LEU A 608 -17.30 2.88 18.27
N ARG A 609 -16.57 3.96 18.00
CA ARG A 609 -16.61 4.67 16.73
C ARG A 609 -15.22 4.79 16.15
N GLY A 610 -15.03 4.45 14.87
CA GLY A 610 -13.74 4.58 14.19
C GLY A 610 -13.31 3.34 13.43
N GLN A 611 -12.07 2.88 13.65
CA GLN A 611 -11.46 1.79 12.87
C GLN A 611 -10.88 0.72 13.78
N ILE A 612 -10.96 -0.54 13.35
CA ILE A 612 -10.35 -1.66 14.05
C ILE A 612 -9.45 -2.42 13.09
N SER A 613 -8.24 -2.69 13.55
CA SER A 613 -7.25 -3.46 12.81
C SER A 613 -6.40 -4.32 13.73
N THR A 614 -5.65 -5.24 13.15
CA THR A 614 -4.84 -6.23 13.86
C THR A 614 -3.36 -6.14 13.49
N LEU A 615 -2.51 -6.33 14.50
CA LEU A 615 -1.08 -6.55 14.30
C LEU A 615 -0.74 -8.02 14.05
N LYS A 616 -1.72 -8.93 14.06
CA LYS A 616 -1.47 -10.33 13.69
C LYS A 616 -1.10 -10.42 12.20
N ASN A 617 -0.04 -11.18 11.91
CA ASN A 617 0.49 -11.35 10.55
C ASN A 617 0.89 -12.80 10.23
N SER A 618 0.57 -13.76 11.12
CA SER A 618 0.80 -15.19 10.84
C SER A 618 -0.33 -15.78 10.00
N THR A 619 -0.01 -16.79 9.19
CA THR A 619 -0.98 -17.50 8.33
C THR A 619 -2.02 -18.32 9.12
N GLY A 620 -1.71 -18.70 10.36
CA GLY A 620 -2.64 -19.39 11.26
C GLY A 620 -3.46 -18.46 12.16
N ASP A 621 -3.19 -17.16 12.14
CA ASP A 621 -3.85 -16.21 13.01
C ASP A 621 -5.24 -15.86 12.50
N THR A 622 -6.24 -16.05 13.36
CA THR A 622 -7.59 -15.53 13.15
C THR A 622 -7.79 -14.23 13.91
N PHE A 623 -8.37 -13.25 13.22
CA PHE A 623 -8.79 -11.97 13.78
C PHE A 623 -10.31 -11.83 13.69
N ASN A 624 -10.93 -11.63 14.84
CA ASN A 624 -12.36 -11.33 14.98
C ASN A 624 -12.46 -9.89 15.53
N PRO A 625 -12.76 -8.88 14.70
CA PRO A 625 -12.65 -7.47 15.11
C PRO A 625 -13.48 -7.06 16.33
N LEU A 626 -14.60 -7.75 16.54
CA LEU A 626 -15.58 -7.44 17.59
C LEU A 626 -15.62 -8.49 18.72
N ASP A 627 -14.62 -9.38 18.81
CA ASP A 627 -14.41 -10.25 19.97
C ASP A 627 -13.69 -9.48 21.09
N LEU A 628 -14.37 -8.44 21.60
CA LEU A 628 -13.83 -7.58 22.65
C LEU A 628 -13.95 -8.27 24.01
N LYS A 629 -12.99 -7.99 24.91
CA LYS A 629 -12.94 -8.58 26.25
C LYS A 629 -13.01 -7.52 27.35
N GLY A 630 -13.71 -7.85 28.42
CA GLY A 630 -13.80 -7.06 29.66
C GLY A 630 -12.60 -7.27 30.58
N ALA A 631 -12.60 -6.61 31.74
CA ALA A 631 -11.48 -6.69 32.69
C ALA A 631 -11.30 -8.08 33.32
N ASP A 632 -12.38 -8.87 33.38
CA ASP A 632 -12.46 -10.25 33.87
C ASP A 632 -12.01 -11.30 32.83
N ASP A 633 -11.42 -10.87 31.72
CA ASP A 633 -11.03 -11.70 30.57
C ASP A 633 -12.20 -12.44 29.88
N SER A 634 -13.45 -12.15 30.28
CA SER A 634 -14.65 -12.63 29.61
C SER A 634 -14.96 -11.77 28.39
N ARG A 635 -15.76 -12.33 27.48
CA ARG A 635 -16.20 -11.64 26.27
C ARG A 635 -17.26 -10.60 26.64
N VAL A 636 -17.16 -9.43 26.02
CA VAL A 636 -18.25 -8.45 26.07
C VAL A 636 -19.46 -9.06 25.36
N GLU A 637 -20.59 -9.12 26.06
CA GLU A 637 -21.83 -9.68 25.52
C GLU A 637 -22.29 -8.89 24.29
N SER A 638 -22.75 -9.59 23.24
CA SER A 638 -23.10 -8.98 21.95
C SER A 638 -24.13 -7.85 22.05
N HIS A 639 -25.11 -7.96 22.96
CA HIS A 639 -26.13 -6.91 23.17
C HIS A 639 -25.60 -5.66 23.90
N LYS A 640 -24.39 -5.71 24.47
CA LYS A 640 -23.71 -4.58 25.11
C LYS A 640 -22.71 -3.91 24.19
N LEU A 641 -22.57 -4.36 22.95
CA LEU A 641 -21.63 -3.82 21.99
C LEU A 641 -22.36 -3.06 20.89
N ASN A 642 -22.03 -1.79 20.71
CA ASN A 642 -22.43 -0.99 19.56
C ASN A 642 -21.17 -0.50 18.85
N ALA A 643 -21.09 -0.66 17.53
CA ALA A 643 -19.95 -0.17 16.77
C ALA A 643 -20.36 0.56 15.49
N GLU A 644 -19.86 1.79 15.35
CA GLU A 644 -19.93 2.59 14.12
C GLU A 644 -18.53 2.63 13.49
N LEU A 645 -18.27 1.72 12.55
CA LEU A 645 -16.96 1.62 11.92
C LEU A 645 -16.93 2.42 10.62
N ILE A 646 -16.05 3.40 10.54
CA ILE A 646 -16.03 4.42 9.47
C ILE A 646 -14.65 4.54 8.80
N SER A 647 -14.64 4.86 7.51
CA SER A 647 -13.41 5.20 6.80
C SER A 647 -12.88 6.59 7.18
N LEU A 648 -11.58 6.82 7.06
CA LEU A 648 -11.06 8.20 7.11
C LEU A 648 -11.55 8.96 5.88
N ARG A 649 -12.00 10.19 6.10
CA ARG A 649 -12.46 11.12 5.07
C ARG A 649 -11.43 12.18 4.75
N SER A 650 -10.51 12.43 5.69
CA SER A 650 -9.54 13.51 5.63
C SER A 650 -8.22 13.11 6.32
N PRO A 651 -7.06 13.63 5.87
CA PRO A 651 -5.82 13.53 6.62
C PRO A 651 -5.93 14.17 8.02
N ALA A 652 -6.89 15.07 8.26
CA ALA A 652 -7.15 15.63 9.59
C ALA A 652 -7.62 14.59 10.62
N GLU A 653 -8.22 13.49 10.16
CA GLU A 653 -8.68 12.37 11.01
C GLU A 653 -7.56 11.34 11.23
N LEU A 654 -6.36 11.56 10.68
CA LEU A 654 -5.23 10.65 10.81
C LEU A 654 -4.53 10.85 12.16
N PRO A 655 -4.44 9.82 13.02
CA PRO A 655 -3.71 9.92 14.28
C PRO A 655 -2.19 10.02 14.03
N PRO A 656 -1.38 10.44 15.01
CA PRO A 656 0.09 10.55 14.84
C PRO A 656 0.79 9.24 14.46
N ILE A 657 0.28 8.12 14.98
CA ILE A 657 0.77 6.76 14.69
C ILE A 657 -0.36 5.97 14.03
N TYR A 658 -0.05 5.34 12.90
CA TYR A 658 -0.96 4.53 12.10
C TYR A 658 -0.18 3.42 11.39
N MET A 659 -0.87 2.35 11.02
CA MET A 659 -0.32 1.36 10.08
C MET A 659 -0.38 1.91 8.66
N MET A 660 0.56 1.47 7.83
CA MET A 660 0.67 1.88 6.45
C MET A 660 0.53 0.69 5.52
N ASN A 661 0.06 0.97 4.32
CA ASN A 661 0.02 0.05 3.21
C ASN A 661 0.66 0.75 2.00
N TRP A 662 1.28 -0.03 1.12
CA TRP A 662 1.70 0.45 -0.19
C TRP A 662 0.79 -0.11 -1.26
N MET A 663 0.37 0.75 -2.18
CA MET A 663 -0.21 0.32 -3.45
C MET A 663 0.71 0.76 -4.56
N VAL A 664 1.16 -0.20 -5.37
CA VAL A 664 2.05 0.04 -6.50
C VAL A 664 1.23 -0.06 -7.78
N THR A 665 1.28 0.97 -8.61
CA THR A 665 0.62 1.02 -9.92
C THR A 665 1.61 1.45 -10.99
N ILE A 666 1.36 1.04 -12.23
CA ILE A 666 2.04 1.59 -13.40
C ILE A 666 0.98 2.03 -14.41
N GLU A 667 1.06 3.29 -14.82
CA GLU A 667 0.11 3.95 -15.70
C GLU A 667 0.83 4.43 -16.97
N GLU A 668 0.26 4.19 -18.15
CA GLU A 668 0.77 4.74 -19.42
C GLU A 668 0.35 6.21 -19.55
N ILE A 669 1.27 7.07 -19.98
CA ILE A 669 1.06 8.48 -20.25
C ILE A 669 0.80 8.66 -21.75
N GLN A 670 -0.33 9.26 -22.11
CA GLN A 670 -0.69 9.54 -23.51
C GLN A 670 -0.29 10.93 -23.99
#